data_AF-A0A8T5U1X7-F1
#
_entry.id   AF-A0A8T5U1X7-F1
#
_cell.length_a   1.000
_cell.length_b   1.000
_cell.length_c   1.000
_cell.angle_alpha   90.00
_cell.angle_beta   90.00
_cell.angle_gamma   90.00
#
_symmetry.space_group_name_H-M   'P 1'
#
loop_
_entity.id
_entity.type
_entity.pdbx_description
1 polymer ?
#
loop_
_entity_poly.entity_id
_entity_poly.type
_entity_poly.pdbx_seq_one_letter_code
_entity_poly.pdbx_strand_id
1 'polypeptide(L)'
;MGVFPENPCEFAVDFIRKMRRHREIVQIPSSRQVLSIPKLILSRYYRNGLVTPNDYIEISTVTSFPDNQELAKDIAFQILFPNYKKDIMDSFFNGDDYGEGESAEDLLGTDIQSELDKLQEMIDEIDMTRSIDTDKIQKLEDFIDELNAKREEEPYKSALKFFNDDSELYKEEISSLEELIQEAQKRLEQKINSLSPEDLKAGSNLGLNDLIQQESIREWEKIASKALTDQNILEDLTRLINANKFDDLLKSIKFIGETSDNQNIQDQIKQVKNLLQNQINNLDQLFNAAKTLGETPKFDQDKILNSSLNQSSFEHNFNLADSLDQYFGTNLREELLNKLDQQSLKSQLNLSLESLTKNALANKAWNSLFNKTLENAIKEANNQNIKFEALKSLSHQIQQLMNSCPNIQCSQKISQKLPDLISQTLAACDTPDQLKNATEFLRKIGLNPNTDDIKRIGKELGMSEEDIYELVEPDYQLLKKMVEEKVADFQRISNMINQLRDQLNKERIKELLSSALANNNRDALAAIGHYNMGEALKGAQQIGGKEGQDKMISCLSAGSGENLLKQWFIHRSSLPEKVKVKVKELAKKMLIDLGVYYSRARLGSATTGTIPINVVRPYIIGDDFENIDLEETIFNLLEKGKKLDHINYDDFYVYETAKGLRSFCFELDISGSMTGEKLAYMAICVTMLVYGMRKDEIGVAFFESDTHVLKNLSEKIDLEKLADDLLTVSARGGTRLQGALEWANKQFKENSSSREKLNVLFTDAEIFDIQQANEELRKFRSLNVDFVLISPESSFNLKEAKNMVKNAGGQLLTIKDWKEFPKLISEIIKSRF
;
A
#
# COMPACT_ATOMS: atom_id res chain seq x y z
N MET A 1 14.37 -58.42 -10.61
CA MET A 1 13.00 -57.88 -10.67
C MET A 1 12.91 -56.78 -9.65
N GLY A 2 12.77 -55.53 -10.11
CA GLY A 2 12.84 -54.34 -9.26
C GLY A 2 11.69 -54.30 -8.26
N VAL A 3 12.04 -54.23 -6.98
CA VAL A 3 11.09 -54.21 -5.84
C VAL A 3 10.45 -52.84 -5.66
N PHE A 4 11.02 -51.81 -6.31
CA PHE A 4 10.55 -50.44 -6.26
C PHE A 4 10.30 -49.90 -7.68
N PRO A 5 9.21 -49.14 -7.90
CA PRO A 5 8.99 -48.43 -9.16
C PRO A 5 10.09 -47.37 -9.42
N GLU A 6 10.66 -46.78 -8.36
CA GLU A 6 11.84 -45.89 -8.39
C GLU A 6 12.69 -46.06 -7.12
N ASN A 7 14.00 -45.79 -7.18
CA ASN A 7 14.86 -45.88 -5.99
C ASN A 7 14.42 -44.87 -4.90
N PRO A 8 14.03 -45.30 -3.67
CA PRO A 8 13.52 -44.41 -2.63
C PRO A 8 14.43 -43.23 -2.27
N CYS A 9 15.76 -43.43 -2.33
CA CYS A 9 16.74 -42.39 -2.02
C CYS A 9 16.86 -41.36 -3.15
N GLU A 10 16.85 -41.82 -4.41
CA GLU A 10 16.92 -40.92 -5.57
C GLU A 10 15.62 -40.11 -5.70
N PHE A 11 14.47 -40.76 -5.50
CA PHE A 11 13.17 -40.11 -5.42
C PHE A 11 13.14 -39.03 -4.34
N ALA A 12 13.58 -39.33 -3.10
CA ALA A 12 13.56 -38.35 -2.01
C ALA A 12 14.47 -37.14 -2.27
N VAL A 13 15.62 -37.35 -2.93
CA VAL A 13 16.54 -36.27 -3.31
C VAL A 13 15.94 -35.40 -4.43
N ASP A 14 15.35 -36.00 -5.46
CA ASP A 14 14.74 -35.24 -6.56
C ASP A 14 13.46 -34.51 -6.11
N PHE A 15 12.64 -35.15 -5.28
CA PHE A 15 11.47 -34.56 -4.64
C PHE A 15 11.82 -33.30 -3.82
N ILE A 16 12.77 -33.40 -2.89
CA ILE A 16 13.17 -32.25 -2.06
C ILE A 16 13.84 -31.16 -2.90
N ARG A 17 14.61 -31.52 -3.93
CA ARG A 17 15.23 -30.55 -4.85
C ARG A 17 14.19 -29.79 -5.66
N LYS A 18 13.18 -30.47 -6.21
CA LYS A 18 12.08 -29.86 -6.98
C LYS A 18 11.20 -28.99 -6.08
N MET A 19 10.82 -29.47 -4.89
CA MET A 19 10.09 -28.69 -3.89
C MET A 19 10.84 -27.40 -3.53
N ARG A 20 12.12 -27.47 -3.19
CA ARG A 20 12.94 -26.30 -2.82
C ARG A 20 13.12 -25.26 -3.93
N ARG A 21 12.97 -25.64 -5.19
CA ARG A 21 13.09 -24.75 -6.36
C ARG A 21 11.75 -24.25 -6.88
N HIS A 22 10.63 -24.75 -6.35
CA HIS A 22 9.29 -24.39 -6.80
C HIS A 22 8.93 -22.96 -6.35
N ARG A 23 8.41 -22.14 -7.27
CA ARG A 23 8.12 -20.71 -7.00
C ARG A 23 6.98 -20.48 -6.00
N GLU A 24 6.09 -21.47 -5.88
CA GLU A 24 4.88 -21.41 -5.05
C GLU A 24 5.08 -22.05 -3.66
N ILE A 25 6.31 -22.40 -3.27
CA ILE A 25 6.54 -23.05 -1.99
C ILE A 25 6.39 -22.06 -0.82
N VAL A 26 5.46 -22.36 0.10
CA VAL A 26 5.15 -21.49 1.25
C VAL A 26 6.21 -21.66 2.34
N GLN A 27 6.62 -22.92 2.60
CA GLN A 27 7.65 -23.24 3.58
C GLN A 27 8.70 -24.20 3.01
N ILE A 28 9.97 -23.83 3.14
CA ILE A 28 11.08 -24.60 2.58
C ILE A 28 11.21 -25.96 3.31
N PRO A 29 11.24 -27.09 2.59
CA PRO A 29 11.42 -28.42 3.16
C PRO A 29 12.73 -28.53 3.95
N SER A 30 12.66 -29.14 5.14
CA SER A 30 13.82 -29.44 5.98
C SER A 30 14.70 -30.48 5.32
N SER A 31 16.03 -30.33 5.44
CA SER A 31 17.00 -31.32 4.97
C SER A 31 16.79 -32.70 5.63
N ARG A 32 16.13 -32.77 6.80
CA ARG A 32 15.78 -34.02 7.49
C ARG A 32 14.72 -34.85 6.75
N GLN A 33 13.88 -34.23 5.90
CA GLN A 33 12.84 -34.93 5.13
C GLN A 33 13.44 -35.88 4.08
N VAL A 34 14.64 -35.58 3.56
CA VAL A 34 15.41 -36.44 2.64
C VAL A 34 15.69 -37.82 3.25
N LEU A 35 15.82 -37.89 4.58
CA LEU A 35 16.07 -39.15 5.30
C LEU A 35 14.78 -39.83 5.77
N SER A 36 13.72 -39.06 6.04
CA SER A 36 12.44 -39.59 6.52
C SER A 36 11.66 -40.31 5.42
N ILE A 37 11.65 -39.78 4.20
CA ILE A 37 10.91 -40.35 3.06
C ILE A 37 11.40 -41.78 2.72
N PRO A 38 12.71 -42.04 2.51
CA PRO A 38 13.20 -43.39 2.25
C PRO A 38 12.95 -44.36 3.41
N LYS A 39 13.07 -43.90 4.66
CA LYS A 39 12.80 -44.73 5.85
C LYS A 39 11.34 -45.17 5.93
N LEU A 40 10.41 -44.28 5.62
CA LEU A 40 8.98 -44.59 5.63
C LEU A 40 8.60 -45.50 4.46
N ILE A 41 9.16 -45.28 3.27
CA ILE A 41 8.96 -46.16 2.11
C ILE A 41 9.47 -47.57 2.43
N LEU A 42 10.66 -47.66 3.01
CA LEU A 42 11.24 -48.93 3.44
C LEU A 42 10.41 -49.60 4.56
N SER A 43 9.83 -48.82 5.47
CA SER A 43 8.95 -49.35 6.51
C SER A 43 7.64 -49.92 5.94
N ARG A 44 7.04 -49.30 4.92
CA ARG A 44 5.89 -49.86 4.20
C ARG A 44 6.26 -51.14 3.47
N TYR A 45 7.44 -51.17 2.84
CA TYR A 45 7.95 -52.38 2.22
C TYR A 45 8.06 -53.55 3.20
N TYR A 46 8.69 -53.34 4.37
CA TYR A 46 8.80 -54.38 5.40
C TYR A 46 7.46 -54.84 5.97
N ARG A 47 6.42 -53.99 5.90
CA ARG A 47 5.09 -54.31 6.40
C ARG A 47 4.22 -55.06 5.39
N ASN A 48 4.26 -54.64 4.13
CA ASN A 48 3.31 -55.06 3.10
C ASN A 48 3.93 -55.98 2.03
N GLY A 49 5.26 -56.14 2.02
CA GLY A 49 6.00 -56.98 1.07
C GLY A 49 6.12 -56.42 -0.35
N LEU A 50 5.41 -55.32 -0.65
CA LEU A 50 5.44 -54.59 -1.91
C LEU A 50 5.22 -53.10 -1.66
N VAL A 51 5.72 -52.25 -2.57
CA VAL A 51 5.50 -50.79 -2.55
C VAL A 51 4.98 -50.34 -3.90
N THR A 52 3.93 -49.55 -3.88
CA THR A 52 3.26 -48.98 -5.05
C THR A 52 3.66 -47.52 -5.26
N PRO A 53 3.49 -46.95 -6.46
CA PRO A 53 3.68 -45.51 -6.67
C PRO A 53 2.83 -44.63 -5.74
N ASN A 54 1.64 -45.11 -5.33
CA ASN A 54 0.76 -44.38 -4.43
C ASN A 54 1.39 -44.22 -3.03
N ASP A 55 2.19 -45.19 -2.58
CA ASP A 55 2.91 -45.11 -1.32
C ASP A 55 3.96 -43.99 -1.32
N TYR A 56 4.61 -43.74 -2.46
CA TYR A 56 5.58 -42.66 -2.63
C TYR A 56 4.91 -41.28 -2.57
N ILE A 57 3.76 -41.15 -3.22
CA ILE A 57 2.95 -39.92 -3.20
C ILE A 57 2.46 -39.64 -1.78
N GLU A 58 1.81 -40.62 -1.15
CA GLU A 58 1.23 -40.46 0.19
C GLU A 58 2.29 -40.11 1.24
N ILE A 59 3.43 -40.81 1.24
CA ILE A 59 4.52 -40.54 2.19
C ILE A 59 5.11 -39.14 1.95
N SER A 60 5.27 -38.71 0.70
CA SER A 60 5.81 -37.39 0.37
C SER A 60 4.84 -36.26 0.74
N THR A 61 3.54 -36.48 0.57
CA THR A 61 2.48 -35.55 0.99
C THR A 61 2.43 -35.44 2.51
N VAL A 62 2.34 -36.56 3.24
CA VAL A 62 2.20 -36.55 4.71
C VAL A 62 3.45 -36.04 5.42
N THR A 63 4.64 -36.26 4.84
CA THR A 63 5.88 -35.71 5.40
C THR A 63 6.09 -34.24 5.09
N SER A 64 5.31 -33.64 4.19
CA SER A 64 5.35 -32.22 3.82
C SER A 64 4.42 -31.38 4.70
N PHE A 65 4.77 -30.10 4.87
CA PHE A 65 3.95 -29.14 5.64
C PHE A 65 2.53 -29.04 5.08
N PRO A 66 1.49 -28.83 5.91
CA PRO A 66 0.08 -28.78 5.48
C PRO A 66 -0.15 -27.86 4.27
N ASP A 67 0.42 -26.66 4.29
CA ASP A 67 0.26 -25.66 3.23
C ASP A 67 0.93 -26.06 1.90
N ASN A 68 1.84 -27.04 1.92
CA ASN A 68 2.55 -27.54 0.75
C ASN A 68 2.06 -28.94 0.31
N GLN A 69 1.02 -29.51 0.92
CA GLN A 69 0.62 -30.89 0.67
C GLN A 69 0.08 -31.14 -0.74
N GLU A 70 -0.69 -30.21 -1.29
CA GLU A 70 -1.15 -30.29 -2.69
C GLU A 70 0.02 -30.21 -3.67
N LEU A 71 0.93 -29.25 -3.46
CA LEU A 71 2.14 -29.12 -4.27
C LEU A 71 3.05 -30.35 -4.16
N ALA A 72 3.19 -30.91 -2.95
CA ALA A 72 3.96 -32.13 -2.71
C ALA A 72 3.37 -33.33 -3.45
N LYS A 73 2.03 -33.44 -3.49
CA LYS A 73 1.32 -34.48 -4.22
C LYS A 73 1.59 -34.37 -5.72
N ASP A 74 1.50 -33.16 -6.28
CA ASP A 74 1.75 -32.87 -7.69
C ASP A 74 3.20 -33.18 -8.10
N ILE A 75 4.17 -32.74 -7.30
CA ILE A 75 5.59 -32.96 -7.59
C ILE A 75 5.94 -34.45 -7.45
N ALA A 76 5.43 -35.15 -6.44
CA ALA A 76 5.63 -36.59 -6.29
C ALA A 76 5.01 -37.36 -7.47
N PHE A 77 3.82 -36.98 -7.92
CA PHE A 77 3.18 -37.57 -9.09
C PHE A 77 3.97 -37.34 -10.37
N GLN A 78 4.46 -36.12 -10.60
CA GLN A 78 5.28 -35.78 -11.78
C GLN A 78 6.62 -36.52 -11.82
N ILE A 79 7.21 -36.81 -10.66
CA ILE A 79 8.44 -37.60 -10.59
C ILE A 79 8.16 -39.05 -11.01
N LEU A 80 7.10 -39.65 -10.48
CA LEU A 80 6.76 -41.06 -10.74
C LEU A 80 6.15 -41.29 -12.13
N PHE A 81 5.46 -40.29 -12.68
CA PHE A 81 4.72 -40.38 -13.95
C PHE A 81 5.05 -39.21 -14.89
N PRO A 82 6.30 -39.09 -15.38
CA PRO A 82 6.76 -37.94 -16.17
C PRO A 82 6.04 -37.75 -17.51
N ASN A 83 5.36 -38.79 -18.03
CA ASN A 83 4.73 -38.80 -19.36
C ASN A 83 3.17 -38.71 -19.33
N TYR A 84 2.54 -38.53 -18.16
CA TYR A 84 1.07 -38.54 -18.03
C TYR A 84 0.45 -37.13 -18.04
N LYS A 85 -0.65 -36.95 -18.80
CA LYS A 85 -1.41 -35.68 -18.88
C LYS A 85 -2.20 -35.42 -17.58
N LYS A 86 -2.20 -34.16 -17.13
CA LYS A 86 -2.71 -33.64 -15.84
C LYS A 86 -4.20 -33.89 -15.54
N ASP A 87 -5.03 -34.19 -16.54
CA ASP A 87 -6.50 -34.17 -16.42
C ASP A 87 -7.16 -35.45 -15.85
N ILE A 88 -6.40 -36.35 -15.23
CA ILE A 88 -6.89 -37.65 -14.71
C ILE A 88 -6.61 -37.82 -13.19
N MET A 89 -6.08 -36.79 -12.51
CA MET A 89 -5.86 -36.87 -11.05
C MET A 89 -7.15 -37.23 -10.29
N ASP A 90 -8.31 -36.73 -10.73
CA ASP A 90 -9.59 -36.99 -10.07
C ASP A 90 -10.10 -38.44 -10.23
N SER A 91 -9.64 -39.20 -11.23
CA SER A 91 -10.07 -40.59 -11.41
C SER A 91 -9.17 -41.60 -10.71
N PHE A 92 -7.95 -41.22 -10.31
CA PHE A 92 -7.01 -42.11 -9.61
C PHE A 92 -7.29 -42.21 -8.10
N PHE A 93 -7.99 -41.22 -7.53
CA PHE A 93 -8.27 -41.13 -6.08
C PHE A 93 -9.75 -41.33 -5.71
N ASN A 94 -10.66 -41.51 -6.67
CA ASN A 94 -12.10 -41.74 -6.42
C ASN A 94 -12.47 -43.24 -6.38
N GLY A 95 -11.72 -44.01 -5.59
CA GLY A 95 -12.08 -45.36 -5.20
C GLY A 95 -11.73 -45.53 -3.73
N ASP A 96 -12.76 -45.77 -2.91
CA ASP A 96 -12.72 -46.10 -1.47
C ASP A 96 -12.85 -44.93 -0.49
N ASP A 97 -14.01 -44.26 -0.55
CA ASP A 97 -14.59 -43.66 0.65
C ASP A 97 -15.40 -44.74 1.40
N TYR A 98 -15.13 -44.87 2.70
CA TYR A 98 -15.72 -45.87 3.57
C TYR A 98 -17.20 -45.56 3.81
N GLY A 99 -18.09 -46.41 3.26
CA GLY A 99 -19.53 -46.39 3.54
C GLY A 99 -20.06 -47.80 3.74
N GLU A 100 -20.21 -48.17 5.01
CA GLU A 100 -21.13 -49.16 5.61
C GLU A 100 -21.84 -50.19 4.72
N GLY A 101 -21.57 -51.47 5.02
CA GLY A 101 -22.62 -52.50 5.14
C GLY A 101 -22.86 -53.43 3.94
N GLU A 102 -22.50 -54.71 4.14
CA GLU A 102 -23.13 -55.96 3.63
C GLU A 102 -23.37 -56.06 2.10
N SER A 103 -23.06 -57.14 1.37
CA SER A 103 -22.82 -58.54 1.65
C SER A 103 -22.24 -59.19 0.39
N ALA A 104 -21.43 -60.23 0.55
CA ALA A 104 -21.05 -61.14 -0.53
C ALA A 104 -22.26 -61.93 -1.04
N GLU A 105 -22.43 -62.03 -2.36
CA GLU A 105 -22.49 -63.30 -3.12
C GLU A 105 -22.79 -63.03 -4.60
N ASP A 106 -22.17 -63.86 -5.44
CA ASP A 106 -22.41 -64.08 -6.86
C ASP A 106 -22.05 -62.98 -7.86
N LEU A 107 -20.88 -63.14 -8.48
CA LEU A 107 -20.82 -63.49 -9.91
C LEU A 107 -19.38 -63.88 -10.31
N LEU A 108 -19.04 -65.14 -10.07
CA LEU A 108 -17.98 -65.83 -10.79
C LEU A 108 -18.53 -66.27 -12.15
N GLY A 109 -17.85 -65.86 -13.23
CA GLY A 109 -17.83 -66.63 -14.47
C GLY A 109 -18.03 -65.79 -15.73
N THR A 110 -16.91 -65.30 -16.28
CA THR A 110 -16.50 -65.32 -17.71
C THR A 110 -15.53 -64.16 -17.92
N ASP A 111 -14.21 -64.41 -17.98
CA ASP A 111 -13.27 -63.56 -18.77
C ASP A 111 -11.81 -64.07 -18.84
N ILE A 112 -11.57 -65.39 -18.85
CA ILE A 112 -10.21 -65.94 -19.10
C ILE A 112 -9.83 -65.89 -20.60
N GLN A 113 -10.69 -65.34 -21.47
CA GLN A 113 -10.42 -65.28 -22.91
C GLN A 113 -10.08 -63.85 -23.41
N SER A 114 -10.15 -62.83 -22.54
CA SER A 114 -9.86 -61.42 -22.85
C SER A 114 -8.42 -60.99 -22.50
N GLU A 115 -7.78 -61.68 -21.55
CA GLU A 115 -6.42 -61.33 -21.10
C GLU A 115 -5.31 -61.85 -22.03
N LEU A 116 -5.55 -62.95 -22.75
CA LEU A 116 -4.56 -63.51 -23.68
C LEU A 116 -4.46 -62.68 -24.97
N ASP A 117 -5.57 -62.11 -25.45
CA ASP A 117 -5.57 -61.20 -26.61
C ASP A 117 -4.87 -59.86 -26.28
N LYS A 118 -5.05 -59.35 -25.05
CA LYS A 118 -4.33 -58.17 -24.56
C LYS A 118 -2.83 -58.40 -24.36
N LEU A 119 -2.44 -59.60 -23.92
CA LEU A 119 -1.04 -60.00 -23.82
C LEU A 119 -0.39 -60.13 -25.21
N GLN A 120 -1.15 -60.55 -26.22
CA GLN A 120 -0.66 -60.63 -27.60
C GLN A 120 -0.51 -59.23 -28.23
N GLU A 121 -1.46 -58.31 -28.01
CA GLU A 121 -1.33 -56.89 -28.42
C GLU A 121 -0.13 -56.20 -27.76
N MET A 122 0.13 -56.46 -26.47
CA MET A 122 1.31 -55.93 -25.78
C MET A 122 2.63 -56.53 -26.29
N ILE A 123 2.63 -57.81 -26.72
CA ILE A 123 3.81 -58.44 -27.32
C ILE A 123 4.07 -57.87 -28.72
N ASP A 124 3.01 -57.61 -29.50
CA ASP A 124 3.12 -56.98 -30.81
C ASP A 124 3.56 -55.50 -30.70
N GLU A 125 3.15 -54.76 -29.66
CA GLU A 125 3.67 -53.41 -29.35
C GLU A 125 5.14 -53.41 -28.91
N ILE A 126 5.58 -54.44 -28.16
CA ILE A 126 6.98 -54.61 -27.73
C ILE A 126 7.87 -55.02 -28.91
N ASP A 127 7.38 -55.84 -29.85
CA ASP A 127 8.11 -56.16 -31.08
C ASP A 127 8.14 -54.98 -32.06
N MET A 128 7.15 -54.08 -32.03
CA MET A 128 7.16 -52.79 -32.74
C MET A 128 8.12 -51.75 -32.14
N THR A 129 8.62 -51.94 -30.92
CA THR A 129 9.66 -51.07 -30.32
C THR A 129 11.09 -51.47 -30.71
N ARG A 130 11.27 -52.52 -31.52
CA ARG A 130 12.57 -52.89 -32.14
C ARG A 130 12.90 -52.15 -33.43
N SER A 131 12.28 -50.99 -33.65
CA SER A 131 12.60 -50.06 -34.73
C SER A 131 12.80 -48.63 -34.23
N ILE A 132 13.32 -48.44 -33.00
CA ILE A 132 13.88 -47.15 -32.60
C ILE A 132 15.23 -47.00 -33.30
N ASP A 133 15.23 -46.15 -34.31
CA ASP A 133 16.38 -45.78 -35.12
C ASP A 133 17.37 -44.99 -34.24
N THR A 134 18.33 -45.68 -33.63
CA THR A 134 19.39 -45.10 -32.78
C THR A 134 20.11 -43.93 -33.46
N ASP A 135 20.14 -43.91 -34.79
CA ASP A 135 20.75 -42.85 -35.59
C ASP A 135 19.98 -41.52 -35.52
N LYS A 136 18.66 -41.54 -35.27
CA LYS A 136 17.85 -40.30 -35.14
C LYS A 136 18.01 -39.64 -33.77
N ILE A 137 18.15 -40.43 -32.71
CA ILE A 137 18.38 -39.93 -31.35
C ILE A 137 19.76 -39.27 -31.28
N GLN A 138 20.78 -39.90 -31.87
CA GLN A 138 22.12 -39.33 -31.93
C GLN A 138 22.13 -37.98 -32.69
N LYS A 139 21.41 -37.87 -33.82
CA LYS A 139 21.30 -36.61 -34.57
C LYS A 139 20.63 -35.49 -33.77
N LEU A 140 19.62 -35.81 -32.95
CA LEU A 140 18.96 -34.84 -32.08
C LEU A 140 19.88 -34.37 -30.96
N GLU A 141 20.65 -35.27 -30.34
CA GLU A 141 21.65 -34.89 -29.33
C GLU A 141 22.74 -33.99 -29.93
N ASP A 142 23.29 -34.37 -31.09
CA ASP A 142 24.30 -33.59 -31.81
C ASP A 142 23.77 -32.20 -32.21
N PHE A 143 22.50 -32.11 -32.65
CA PHE A 143 21.83 -30.85 -32.97
C PHE A 143 21.66 -29.94 -31.75
N ILE A 144 21.23 -30.49 -30.60
CA ILE A 144 21.02 -29.70 -29.38
C ILE A 144 22.34 -29.15 -28.86
N ASP A 145 23.42 -29.93 -28.94
CA ASP A 145 24.76 -29.46 -28.58
C ASP A 145 25.24 -28.34 -29.52
N GLU A 146 25.01 -28.47 -30.83
CA GLU A 146 25.34 -27.42 -31.80
C GLU A 146 24.50 -26.15 -31.58
N LEU A 147 23.19 -26.31 -31.32
CA LEU A 147 22.28 -25.22 -31.03
C LEU A 147 22.66 -24.47 -29.75
N ASN A 148 23.04 -25.18 -28.69
CA ASN A 148 23.47 -24.56 -27.43
C ASN A 148 24.74 -23.73 -27.60
N ALA A 149 25.66 -24.14 -28.48
CA ALA A 149 26.87 -23.38 -28.78
C ALA A 149 26.59 -22.07 -29.54
N LYS A 150 25.59 -22.06 -30.42
CA LYS A 150 25.24 -20.91 -31.29
C LYS A 150 23.95 -20.18 -30.89
N ARG A 151 23.39 -20.51 -29.71
CA ARG A 151 22.05 -20.07 -29.27
C ARG A 151 21.87 -18.56 -29.25
N GLU A 152 22.94 -17.84 -28.93
CA GLU A 152 22.95 -16.38 -28.84
C GLU A 152 23.39 -15.68 -30.13
N GLU A 153 23.75 -16.45 -31.17
CA GLU A 153 24.16 -15.93 -32.49
C GLU A 153 22.94 -15.74 -33.41
N GLU A 154 22.97 -14.70 -34.23
CA GLU A 154 21.98 -14.53 -35.30
C GLU A 154 22.37 -15.41 -36.51
N PRO A 155 21.42 -16.08 -37.18
CA PRO A 155 19.96 -15.90 -37.07
C PRO A 155 19.25 -16.81 -36.05
N TYR A 156 19.96 -17.68 -35.34
CA TYR A 156 19.38 -18.72 -34.47
C TYR A 156 18.65 -18.14 -33.27
N LYS A 157 19.19 -17.08 -32.68
CA LYS A 157 18.54 -16.32 -31.62
C LYS A 157 17.17 -15.78 -32.05
N SER A 158 17.06 -15.25 -33.26
CA SER A 158 15.80 -14.77 -33.83
C SER A 158 14.86 -15.93 -34.20
N ALA A 159 15.39 -17.06 -34.68
CA ALA A 159 14.60 -18.25 -34.99
C ALA A 159 13.91 -18.83 -33.73
N LEU A 160 14.65 -18.91 -32.61
CA LEU A 160 14.15 -19.46 -31.34
C LEU A 160 12.99 -18.66 -30.74
N LYS A 161 12.82 -17.38 -31.09
CA LYS A 161 11.68 -16.56 -30.62
C LYS A 161 10.33 -17.05 -31.14
N PHE A 162 10.31 -17.85 -32.20
CA PHE A 162 9.08 -18.43 -32.75
C PHE A 162 8.70 -19.76 -32.09
N PHE A 163 9.45 -20.18 -31.07
CA PHE A 163 9.21 -21.38 -30.28
C PHE A 163 9.03 -21.00 -28.81
N ASN A 164 8.08 -21.64 -28.12
CA ASN A 164 7.80 -21.32 -26.71
C ASN A 164 8.91 -21.84 -25.78
N ASP A 165 9.42 -23.02 -26.07
CA ASP A 165 10.50 -23.68 -25.36
C ASP A 165 11.18 -24.73 -26.24
N ASP A 166 12.29 -25.29 -25.74
CA ASP A 166 13.05 -26.31 -26.47
C ASP A 166 12.23 -27.59 -26.70
N SER A 167 11.08 -27.79 -26.02
CA SER A 167 10.20 -28.95 -26.21
C SER A 167 9.51 -28.96 -27.58
N GLU A 168 9.27 -27.78 -28.17
CA GLU A 168 8.66 -27.68 -29.50
C GLU A 168 9.60 -28.13 -30.61
N LEU A 169 10.93 -28.01 -30.41
CA LEU A 169 11.92 -28.50 -31.36
C LEU A 169 11.82 -30.02 -31.53
N TYR A 170 11.59 -30.74 -30.44
CA TYR A 170 11.39 -32.19 -30.46
C TYR A 170 10.03 -32.59 -31.06
N LYS A 171 8.97 -31.80 -30.82
CA LYS A 171 7.62 -32.08 -31.36
C LYS A 171 7.56 -31.94 -32.88
N GLU A 172 8.30 -30.99 -33.43
CA GLU A 172 8.38 -30.72 -34.88
C GLU A 172 9.48 -31.55 -35.56
N GLU A 173 10.11 -32.49 -34.86
CA GLU A 173 11.21 -33.33 -35.35
C GLU A 173 12.39 -32.55 -35.95
N ILE A 174 12.66 -31.35 -35.43
CA ILE A 174 13.74 -30.48 -35.92
C ILE A 174 15.08 -31.08 -35.48
N SER A 175 15.90 -31.43 -36.46
CA SER A 175 17.15 -32.19 -36.27
C SER A 175 18.39 -31.48 -36.84
N SER A 176 18.24 -30.27 -37.35
CA SER A 176 19.35 -29.44 -37.84
C SER A 176 19.08 -27.95 -37.69
N LEU A 177 20.15 -27.15 -37.68
CA LEU A 177 20.06 -25.68 -37.68
C LEU A 177 19.35 -25.12 -38.93
N GLU A 178 19.42 -25.83 -40.06
CA GLU A 178 18.72 -25.45 -41.30
C GLU A 178 17.20 -25.65 -41.16
N GLU A 179 16.77 -26.79 -40.61
CA GLU A 179 15.36 -27.09 -40.33
C GLU A 179 14.76 -26.10 -39.31
N LEU A 180 15.54 -25.71 -38.29
CA LEU A 180 15.14 -24.68 -37.33
C LEU A 180 14.82 -23.35 -38.01
N ILE A 181 15.68 -22.90 -38.92
CA ILE A 181 15.48 -21.65 -39.67
C ILE A 181 14.26 -21.78 -40.58
N GLN A 182 14.10 -22.89 -41.30
CA GLN A 182 12.97 -23.11 -42.21
C GLN A 182 11.63 -23.08 -41.46
N GLU A 183 11.53 -23.75 -40.31
CA GLU A 183 10.30 -23.77 -39.53
C GLU A 183 10.03 -22.39 -38.88
N ALA A 184 11.07 -21.68 -38.42
CA ALA A 184 10.92 -20.30 -37.95
C ALA A 184 10.43 -19.36 -39.06
N GLN A 185 10.95 -19.50 -40.28
CA GLN A 185 10.53 -18.72 -41.45
C GLN A 185 9.06 -18.98 -41.79
N LYS A 186 8.63 -20.24 -41.78
CA LYS A 186 7.23 -20.65 -42.01
C LYS A 186 6.28 -20.11 -40.93
N ARG A 187 6.68 -20.16 -39.65
CA ARG A 187 5.89 -19.59 -38.54
C ARG A 187 5.78 -18.06 -38.64
N LEU A 188 6.82 -17.39 -39.10
CA LEU A 188 6.78 -15.94 -39.35
C LEU A 188 5.85 -15.60 -40.52
N GLU A 189 5.91 -16.35 -41.62
CA GLU A 189 5.04 -16.16 -42.79
C GLU A 189 3.55 -16.20 -42.41
N GLN A 190 3.16 -17.13 -41.51
CA GLN A 190 1.80 -17.22 -40.99
C GLN A 190 1.36 -16.02 -40.15
N LYS A 191 2.31 -15.26 -39.58
CA LYS A 191 2.05 -14.06 -38.78
C LYS A 191 1.99 -12.76 -39.59
N ILE A 192 2.32 -12.77 -40.89
CA ILE A 192 2.26 -11.58 -41.74
C ILE A 192 0.86 -10.94 -41.65
N ASN A 193 0.79 -9.61 -41.53
CA ASN A 193 -0.40 -8.80 -41.18
C ASN A 193 -0.73 -8.67 -39.68
N SER A 194 0.05 -9.34 -38.82
CA SER A 194 -0.03 -9.25 -37.36
C SER A 194 1.36 -9.17 -36.70
N LEU A 195 2.35 -8.66 -37.43
CA LEU A 195 3.75 -8.64 -36.97
C LEU A 195 3.95 -7.56 -35.90
N SER A 196 4.63 -7.92 -34.82
CA SER A 196 5.16 -6.96 -33.85
C SER A 196 6.50 -6.36 -34.32
N PRO A 197 6.96 -5.25 -33.73
CA PRO A 197 8.31 -4.73 -33.97
C PRO A 197 9.41 -5.76 -33.74
N GLU A 198 9.24 -6.65 -32.75
CA GLU A 198 10.20 -7.72 -32.48
C GLU A 198 10.17 -8.81 -33.55
N ASP A 199 8.97 -9.18 -34.05
CA ASP A 199 8.83 -10.13 -35.16
C ASP A 199 9.48 -9.56 -36.44
N LEU A 200 9.39 -8.25 -36.68
CA LEU A 200 10.04 -7.58 -37.82
C LEU A 200 11.57 -7.62 -37.71
N LYS A 201 12.15 -7.37 -36.52
CA LYS A 201 13.59 -7.53 -36.29
C LYS A 201 14.02 -8.98 -36.55
N ALA A 202 13.27 -9.95 -36.02
CA ALA A 202 13.55 -11.36 -36.20
C ALA A 202 13.44 -11.77 -37.68
N GLY A 203 12.43 -11.28 -38.40
CA GLY A 203 12.26 -11.50 -39.84
C GLY A 203 13.38 -10.90 -40.67
N SER A 204 13.94 -9.77 -40.26
CA SER A 204 15.10 -9.19 -40.92
C SER A 204 16.34 -10.06 -40.76
N ASN A 205 16.59 -10.58 -39.55
CA ASN A 205 17.70 -11.49 -39.27
C ASN A 205 17.54 -12.85 -39.99
N LEU A 206 16.30 -13.29 -40.21
CA LEU A 206 15.96 -14.51 -40.97
C LEU A 206 15.92 -14.30 -42.49
N GLY A 207 16.20 -13.10 -42.99
CA GLY A 207 16.25 -12.79 -44.42
C GLY A 207 14.88 -12.71 -45.12
N LEU A 208 13.79 -12.49 -44.39
CA LEU A 208 12.42 -12.48 -44.92
C LEU A 208 11.87 -11.09 -45.29
N ASN A 209 12.72 -10.07 -45.34
CA ASN A 209 12.29 -8.69 -45.59
C ASN A 209 11.51 -8.52 -46.91
N ASP A 210 11.99 -9.13 -48.00
CA ASP A 210 11.33 -9.03 -49.31
C ASP A 210 9.93 -9.68 -49.30
N LEU A 211 9.79 -10.81 -48.59
CA LEU A 211 8.51 -11.51 -48.42
C LEU A 211 7.52 -10.64 -47.64
N ILE A 212 7.94 -10.06 -46.51
CA ILE A 212 7.11 -9.16 -45.69
C ILE A 212 6.65 -7.94 -46.51
N GLN A 213 7.54 -7.37 -47.32
CA GLN A 213 7.25 -6.20 -48.14
C GLN A 213 6.22 -6.50 -49.25
N GLN A 214 6.22 -7.71 -49.80
CA GLN A 214 5.31 -8.14 -50.87
C GLN A 214 3.94 -8.59 -50.32
N GLU A 215 3.94 -9.44 -49.30
CA GLU A 215 2.73 -10.15 -48.82
C GLU A 215 1.95 -9.40 -47.74
N SER A 216 2.57 -8.45 -47.02
CA SER A 216 1.82 -7.67 -46.04
C SER A 216 0.78 -6.77 -46.73
N ILE A 217 -0.36 -6.57 -46.10
CA ILE A 217 -1.38 -5.60 -46.48
C ILE A 217 -1.21 -4.31 -45.66
N ARG A 218 -0.48 -4.38 -44.54
CA ARG A 218 -0.28 -3.29 -43.59
C ARG A 218 0.90 -2.41 -44.01
N GLU A 219 0.62 -1.14 -44.30
CA GLU A 219 1.65 -0.18 -44.74
C GLU A 219 2.79 -0.04 -43.70
N TRP A 220 2.48 -0.07 -42.40
CA TRP A 220 3.50 0.06 -41.36
C TRP A 220 4.46 -1.14 -41.28
N GLU A 221 4.01 -2.36 -41.57
CA GLU A 221 4.89 -3.54 -41.63
C GLU A 221 5.85 -3.45 -42.82
N LYS A 222 5.33 -3.05 -43.99
CA LYS A 222 6.15 -2.85 -45.20
C LYS A 222 7.22 -1.79 -45.00
N ILE A 223 6.82 -0.62 -44.52
CA ILE A 223 7.72 0.53 -44.37
C ILE A 223 8.76 0.24 -43.26
N ALA A 224 8.36 -0.42 -42.17
CA ALA A 224 9.30 -0.82 -41.12
C ALA A 224 10.29 -1.89 -41.57
N SER A 225 9.86 -2.87 -42.40
CA SER A 225 10.77 -3.85 -43.00
C SER A 225 11.76 -3.18 -43.97
N LYS A 226 11.31 -2.24 -44.81
CA LYS A 226 12.20 -1.42 -45.65
C LYS A 226 13.24 -0.67 -44.82
N ALA A 227 12.81 -0.04 -43.73
CA ALA A 227 13.69 0.70 -42.82
C ALA A 227 14.75 -0.16 -42.14
N LEU A 228 14.48 -1.45 -41.88
CA LEU A 228 15.46 -2.40 -41.34
C LEU A 228 16.57 -2.78 -42.34
N THR A 229 16.33 -2.57 -43.63
CA THR A 229 17.28 -2.84 -44.73
C THR A 229 17.88 -1.58 -45.34
N ASP A 230 17.76 -0.44 -44.67
CA ASP A 230 18.22 0.88 -45.14
C ASP A 230 17.65 1.34 -46.49
N GLN A 231 16.49 0.80 -46.89
CA GLN A 231 15.80 1.27 -48.08
C GLN A 231 15.17 2.65 -47.84
N ASN A 232 14.97 3.43 -48.92
CA ASN A 232 14.31 4.72 -48.85
C ASN A 232 12.81 4.56 -48.52
N ILE A 233 12.37 5.19 -47.42
CA ILE A 233 11.00 5.17 -46.93
C ILE A 233 10.28 6.51 -47.08
N LEU A 234 11.01 7.57 -47.48
CA LEU A 234 10.48 8.94 -47.53
C LEU A 234 9.29 9.06 -48.50
N GLU A 235 9.36 8.40 -49.65
CA GLU A 235 8.27 8.40 -50.64
C GLU A 235 7.02 7.68 -50.12
N ASP A 236 7.20 6.56 -49.42
CA ASP A 236 6.10 5.80 -48.82
C ASP A 236 5.40 6.63 -47.72
N LEU A 237 6.18 7.25 -46.81
CA LEU A 237 5.65 8.10 -45.76
C LEU A 237 4.95 9.36 -46.32
N THR A 238 5.51 9.96 -47.36
CA THR A 238 4.89 11.13 -48.03
C THR A 238 3.60 10.75 -48.74
N ARG A 239 3.51 9.54 -49.29
CA ARG A 239 2.26 9.01 -49.88
C ARG A 239 1.16 8.87 -48.83
N LEU A 240 1.49 8.38 -47.63
CA LEU A 240 0.52 8.27 -46.53
C LEU A 240 0.00 9.64 -46.09
N ILE A 241 0.86 10.67 -46.06
CA ILE A 241 0.47 12.07 -45.81
C ILE A 241 -0.52 12.53 -46.87
N ASN A 242 -0.19 12.36 -48.16
CA ASN A 242 -1.03 12.84 -49.26
C ASN A 242 -2.36 12.09 -49.38
N ALA A 243 -2.40 10.83 -48.92
CA ALA A 243 -3.60 10.01 -48.88
C ALA A 243 -4.48 10.26 -47.63
N ASN A 244 -4.12 11.21 -46.76
CA ASN A 244 -4.76 11.48 -45.46
C ASN A 244 -4.87 10.25 -44.54
N LYS A 245 -3.91 9.31 -44.62
CA LYS A 245 -3.86 8.11 -43.78
C LYS A 245 -3.01 8.37 -42.51
N PHE A 246 -3.51 9.24 -41.64
CA PHE A 246 -2.78 9.72 -40.47
C PHE A 246 -2.40 8.61 -39.48
N ASP A 247 -3.33 7.68 -39.19
CA ASP A 247 -3.07 6.58 -38.24
C ASP A 247 -2.03 5.59 -38.76
N ASP A 248 -2.09 5.26 -40.06
CA ASP A 248 -1.09 4.39 -40.70
C ASP A 248 0.29 5.04 -40.70
N LEU A 249 0.36 6.36 -40.90
CA LEU A 249 1.59 7.12 -40.83
C LEU A 249 2.21 7.10 -39.44
N LEU A 250 1.42 7.38 -38.39
CA LEU A 250 1.88 7.35 -37.00
C LEU A 250 2.34 5.94 -36.60
N LYS A 251 1.57 4.90 -36.96
CA LYS A 251 1.98 3.50 -36.71
C LYS A 251 3.28 3.15 -37.44
N SER A 252 3.45 3.60 -38.68
CA SER A 252 4.70 3.38 -39.43
C SER A 252 5.89 4.02 -38.73
N ILE A 253 5.77 5.29 -38.30
CA ILE A 253 6.85 5.98 -37.57
C ILE A 253 7.15 5.27 -36.25
N LYS A 254 6.12 4.84 -35.51
CA LYS A 254 6.30 4.10 -34.25
C LYS A 254 7.07 2.80 -34.47
N PHE A 255 6.61 1.99 -35.43
CA PHE A 255 7.23 0.69 -35.72
C PHE A 255 8.69 0.88 -36.13
N ILE A 256 8.98 1.86 -37.01
CA ILE A 256 10.35 2.17 -37.42
C ILE A 256 11.22 2.59 -36.23
N GLY A 257 10.71 3.43 -35.32
CA GLY A 257 11.44 3.85 -34.12
C GLY A 257 11.72 2.71 -33.12
N GLU A 258 10.87 1.67 -33.11
CA GLU A 258 11.07 0.47 -32.28
C GLU A 258 11.94 -0.58 -32.99
N THR A 259 12.04 -0.54 -34.33
CA THR A 259 12.80 -1.52 -35.14
C THR A 259 14.20 -1.09 -35.55
N SER A 260 14.42 0.18 -35.94
CA SER A 260 15.67 0.63 -36.58
C SER A 260 16.29 1.85 -35.91
N ASP A 261 17.57 1.73 -35.55
CA ASP A 261 18.41 2.81 -35.02
C ASP A 261 19.23 3.51 -36.12
N ASN A 262 18.97 3.25 -37.41
CA ASN A 262 19.78 3.80 -38.49
C ASN A 262 19.61 5.32 -38.63
N GLN A 263 20.74 6.04 -38.60
CA GLN A 263 20.77 7.50 -38.67
C GLN A 263 20.13 8.07 -39.95
N ASN A 264 20.29 7.41 -41.11
CA ASN A 264 19.68 7.83 -42.38
C ASN A 264 18.14 7.76 -42.33
N ILE A 265 17.60 6.66 -41.77
CA ILE A 265 16.17 6.46 -41.58
C ILE A 265 15.61 7.49 -40.58
N GLN A 266 16.34 7.76 -39.50
CA GLN A 266 15.96 8.77 -38.52
C GLN A 266 15.92 10.19 -39.13
N ASP A 267 16.83 10.51 -40.04
CA ASP A 267 16.84 11.80 -40.74
C ASP A 267 15.69 11.93 -41.75
N GLN A 268 15.29 10.83 -42.43
CA GLN A 268 14.07 10.79 -43.24
C GLN A 268 12.81 11.00 -42.39
N ILE A 269 12.71 10.38 -41.21
CA ILE A 269 11.60 10.59 -40.27
C ILE A 269 11.53 12.06 -39.82
N LYS A 270 12.67 12.70 -39.51
CA LYS A 270 12.69 14.14 -39.15
C LYS A 270 12.15 15.04 -40.27
N GLN A 271 12.41 14.71 -41.53
CA GLN A 271 11.87 15.48 -42.67
C GLN A 271 10.33 15.34 -42.73
N VAL A 272 9.82 14.13 -42.53
CA VAL A 272 8.37 13.84 -42.51
C VAL A 272 7.68 14.51 -41.30
N LYS A 273 8.33 14.54 -40.14
CA LYS A 273 7.82 15.25 -38.94
C LYS A 273 7.49 16.71 -39.20
N ASN A 274 8.28 17.41 -40.02
CA ASN A 274 8.00 18.81 -40.38
C ASN A 274 6.76 18.97 -41.29
N LEU A 275 6.40 17.95 -42.06
CA LEU A 275 5.23 17.96 -42.95
C LEU A 275 3.92 17.61 -42.22
N LEU A 276 3.99 17.00 -41.02
CA LEU A 276 2.83 16.63 -40.21
C LEU A 276 1.98 17.82 -39.76
N GLN A 277 2.56 19.02 -39.67
CA GLN A 277 1.88 20.22 -39.18
C GLN A 277 0.53 20.48 -39.85
N ASN A 278 0.44 20.27 -41.15
CA ASN A 278 -0.76 20.60 -41.93
C ASN A 278 -1.88 19.54 -41.81
N GLN A 279 -1.56 18.36 -41.30
CA GLN A 279 -2.48 17.23 -41.17
C GLN A 279 -3.19 17.19 -39.83
N ILE A 280 -2.66 17.88 -38.81
CA ILE A 280 -3.26 17.95 -37.48
C ILE A 280 -4.34 19.02 -37.49
N ASN A 281 -5.59 18.60 -37.28
CA ASN A 281 -6.75 19.46 -37.36
C ASN A 281 -7.47 19.65 -36.02
N ASN A 282 -7.25 18.82 -35.00
CA ASN A 282 -7.88 18.95 -33.68
C ASN A 282 -6.98 18.41 -32.55
N LEU A 283 -7.41 18.58 -31.30
CA LEU A 283 -6.63 18.19 -30.11
C LEU A 283 -6.42 16.68 -30.02
N ASP A 284 -7.38 15.85 -30.47
CA ASP A 284 -7.23 14.39 -30.51
C ASP A 284 -6.07 13.96 -31.42
N GLN A 285 -6.01 14.51 -32.64
CA GLN A 285 -4.94 14.25 -33.59
C GLN A 285 -3.59 14.77 -33.06
N LEU A 286 -3.58 15.94 -32.42
CA LEU A 286 -2.37 16.50 -31.82
C LEU A 286 -1.85 15.62 -30.69
N PHE A 287 -2.73 15.15 -29.80
CA PHE A 287 -2.38 14.26 -28.70
C PHE A 287 -1.82 12.92 -29.20
N ASN A 288 -2.49 12.30 -30.18
CA ASN A 288 -2.03 11.03 -30.76
C ASN A 288 -0.68 11.19 -31.47
N ALA A 289 -0.45 12.29 -32.19
CA ALA A 289 0.85 12.57 -32.77
C ALA A 289 1.93 12.79 -31.71
N ALA A 290 1.68 13.65 -30.71
CA ALA A 290 2.65 13.94 -29.66
C ALA A 290 3.05 12.67 -28.90
N LYS A 291 2.06 11.85 -28.51
CA LYS A 291 2.25 10.54 -27.87
C LYS A 291 3.11 9.59 -28.70
N THR A 292 2.91 9.58 -30.01
CA THR A 292 3.65 8.67 -30.89
C THR A 292 5.07 9.16 -31.16
N LEU A 293 5.27 10.47 -31.32
CA LEU A 293 6.57 11.05 -31.65
C LEU A 293 7.46 11.28 -30.43
N GLY A 294 6.90 11.22 -29.22
CA GLY A 294 7.57 11.56 -27.96
C GLY A 294 7.79 13.06 -27.76
N GLU A 295 7.35 13.89 -28.71
CA GLU A 295 7.49 15.34 -28.70
C GLU A 295 6.27 15.97 -29.40
N THR A 296 5.94 17.21 -29.06
CA THR A 296 4.85 17.92 -29.73
C THR A 296 5.29 18.34 -31.15
N PRO A 297 4.61 17.87 -32.21
CA PRO A 297 4.91 18.32 -33.57
C PRO A 297 4.59 19.83 -33.72
N LYS A 298 5.10 20.48 -34.76
CA LYS A 298 4.63 21.84 -35.08
C LYS A 298 3.15 21.80 -35.44
N PHE A 299 2.37 22.74 -34.95
CA PHE A 299 0.93 22.82 -35.21
C PHE A 299 0.44 24.27 -35.26
N ASP A 300 -0.71 24.49 -35.88
CA ASP A 300 -1.43 25.78 -35.83
C ASP A 300 -2.42 25.77 -34.66
N GLN A 301 -2.05 26.47 -33.58
CA GLN A 301 -2.82 26.51 -32.35
C GLN A 301 -4.23 27.07 -32.55
N ASP A 302 -4.36 28.16 -33.31
CA ASP A 302 -5.65 28.81 -33.51
C ASP A 302 -6.60 27.94 -34.33
N LYS A 303 -6.09 27.29 -35.38
CA LYS A 303 -6.86 26.35 -36.19
C LYS A 303 -7.37 25.17 -35.34
N ILE A 304 -6.48 24.56 -34.55
CA ILE A 304 -6.78 23.37 -33.74
C ILE A 304 -7.75 23.65 -32.60
N LEU A 305 -7.58 24.76 -31.88
CA LEU A 305 -8.49 25.08 -30.77
C LEU A 305 -9.89 25.40 -31.28
N ASN A 306 -10.01 26.14 -32.40
CA ASN A 306 -11.32 26.48 -32.97
C ASN A 306 -12.07 25.27 -33.51
N SER A 307 -11.39 24.35 -34.20
CA SER A 307 -12.00 23.11 -34.68
C SER A 307 -12.43 22.20 -33.53
N SER A 308 -11.58 22.05 -32.51
CA SER A 308 -11.84 21.16 -31.36
C SER A 308 -13.03 21.63 -30.54
N LEU A 309 -13.16 22.95 -30.34
CA LEU A 309 -14.31 23.55 -29.65
C LEU A 309 -15.64 23.33 -30.37
N ASN A 310 -15.64 23.12 -31.69
CA ASN A 310 -16.85 22.84 -32.47
C ASN A 310 -17.18 21.34 -32.55
N GLN A 311 -16.20 20.45 -32.31
CA GLN A 311 -16.33 19.01 -32.52
C GLN A 311 -16.62 18.23 -31.23
N SER A 312 -16.06 18.68 -30.09
CA SER A 312 -16.04 17.93 -28.84
C SER A 312 -16.42 18.79 -27.64
N SER A 313 -16.76 18.15 -26.52
CA SER A 313 -17.14 18.86 -25.27
C SER A 313 -15.95 19.60 -24.65
N PHE A 314 -16.25 20.59 -23.79
CA PHE A 314 -15.24 21.31 -23.03
C PHE A 314 -14.37 20.35 -22.19
N GLU A 315 -14.98 19.38 -21.52
CA GLU A 315 -14.29 18.41 -20.65
C GLU A 315 -13.29 17.56 -21.43
N HIS A 316 -13.71 17.04 -22.59
CA HIS A 316 -12.82 16.26 -23.46
C HIS A 316 -11.63 17.09 -23.94
N ASN A 317 -11.90 18.29 -24.46
CA ASN A 317 -10.87 19.19 -24.95
C ASN A 317 -9.91 19.65 -23.84
N PHE A 318 -10.43 19.91 -22.64
CA PHE A 318 -9.61 20.31 -21.49
C PHE A 318 -8.71 19.17 -21.02
N ASN A 319 -9.21 17.93 -20.96
CA ASN A 319 -8.41 16.75 -20.58
C ASN A 319 -7.29 16.45 -21.60
N LEU A 320 -7.57 16.63 -22.89
CA LEU A 320 -6.54 16.51 -23.93
C LEU A 320 -5.48 17.62 -23.81
N ALA A 321 -5.91 18.86 -23.60
CA ALA A 321 -5.00 19.98 -23.37
C ALA A 321 -4.17 19.79 -22.09
N ASP A 322 -4.76 19.26 -21.02
CA ASP A 322 -4.06 18.93 -19.77
C ASP A 322 -2.99 17.88 -20.00
N SER A 323 -3.31 16.82 -20.73
CA SER A 323 -2.34 15.77 -21.08
C SER A 323 -1.22 16.34 -21.95
N LEU A 324 -1.54 17.21 -22.91
CA LEU A 324 -0.53 17.86 -23.76
C LEU A 324 0.40 18.79 -22.97
N ASP A 325 -0.14 19.57 -22.04
CA ASP A 325 0.63 20.47 -21.18
C ASP A 325 1.55 19.69 -20.22
N GLN A 326 1.02 18.63 -19.58
CA GLN A 326 1.76 17.84 -18.59
C GLN A 326 2.89 17.02 -19.20
N TYR A 327 2.61 16.31 -20.31
CA TYR A 327 3.57 15.36 -20.88
C TYR A 327 4.48 15.98 -21.93
N PHE A 328 4.05 17.07 -22.60
CA PHE A 328 4.81 17.65 -23.71
C PHE A 328 5.05 19.17 -23.59
N GLY A 329 4.75 19.76 -22.42
CA GLY A 329 5.14 21.13 -22.08
C GLY A 329 4.45 22.22 -22.90
N THR A 330 3.25 21.95 -23.44
CA THR A 330 2.43 22.98 -24.11
C THR A 330 1.77 23.92 -23.10
N ASN A 331 1.05 24.95 -23.60
CA ASN A 331 0.19 25.83 -22.79
C ASN A 331 -1.25 25.89 -23.34
N LEU A 332 -1.78 24.75 -23.76
CA LEU A 332 -3.06 24.64 -24.44
C LEU A 332 -4.25 24.82 -23.50
N ARG A 333 -4.15 24.49 -22.20
CA ARG A 333 -5.28 24.71 -21.27
C ARG A 333 -5.59 26.19 -21.09
N GLU A 334 -4.55 27.03 -20.92
CA GLU A 334 -4.73 28.47 -20.76
C GLU A 334 -5.34 29.08 -22.04
N GLU A 335 -4.80 28.70 -23.20
CA GLU A 335 -5.25 29.19 -24.51
C GLU A 335 -6.67 28.72 -24.85
N LEU A 336 -7.02 27.48 -24.52
CA LEU A 336 -8.38 26.95 -24.65
C LEU A 336 -9.38 27.79 -23.84
N LEU A 337 -9.05 28.10 -22.58
CA LEU A 337 -9.90 28.95 -21.72
C LEU A 337 -9.99 30.39 -22.22
N ASN A 338 -8.88 30.97 -22.68
CA ASN A 338 -8.87 32.31 -23.28
C ASN A 338 -9.77 32.38 -24.52
N LYS A 339 -9.71 31.37 -25.40
CA LYS A 339 -10.59 31.28 -26.58
C LYS A 339 -12.05 31.09 -26.21
N LEU A 340 -12.35 30.25 -25.21
CA LEU A 340 -13.70 30.06 -24.70
C LEU A 340 -14.28 31.36 -24.11
N ASP A 341 -13.50 32.11 -23.34
CA ASP A 341 -13.94 33.39 -22.78
C ASP A 341 -14.22 34.41 -23.90
N GLN A 342 -13.41 34.44 -24.95
CA GLN A 342 -13.64 35.27 -26.15
C GLN A 342 -14.90 34.86 -26.94
N GLN A 343 -15.17 33.56 -27.08
CA GLN A 343 -16.36 33.06 -27.77
C GLN A 343 -17.64 33.26 -26.94
N SER A 344 -17.55 33.18 -25.60
CA SER A 344 -18.68 33.44 -24.69
C SER A 344 -19.25 34.86 -24.82
N LEU A 345 -18.45 35.80 -25.30
CA LEU A 345 -18.89 37.17 -25.60
C LEU A 345 -19.69 37.28 -26.91
N LYS A 346 -19.58 36.28 -27.79
CA LYS A 346 -20.19 36.27 -29.13
C LYS A 346 -21.40 35.33 -29.25
N SER A 347 -21.53 34.32 -28.39
CA SER A 347 -22.64 33.37 -28.37
C SER A 347 -22.97 32.89 -26.95
N GLN A 348 -24.22 32.47 -26.72
CA GLN A 348 -24.61 31.75 -25.49
C GLN A 348 -23.98 30.35 -25.50
N LEU A 349 -22.78 30.24 -24.93
CA LEU A 349 -22.14 28.96 -24.64
C LEU A 349 -22.76 28.36 -23.36
N ASN A 350 -23.32 27.16 -23.46
CA ASN A 350 -23.84 26.39 -22.32
C ASN A 350 -22.68 25.74 -21.54
N LEU A 351 -21.96 26.53 -20.76
CA LEU A 351 -20.98 26.02 -19.79
C LEU A 351 -21.65 25.88 -18.42
N SER A 352 -21.47 24.73 -17.77
CA SER A 352 -21.98 24.49 -16.42
C SER A 352 -20.95 24.90 -15.35
N LEU A 353 -21.45 25.28 -14.17
CA LEU A 353 -20.59 25.54 -12.99
C LEU A 353 -19.79 24.30 -12.60
N GLU A 354 -20.37 23.12 -12.74
CA GLU A 354 -19.73 21.85 -12.43
C GLU A 354 -18.55 21.56 -13.36
N SER A 355 -18.74 21.73 -14.67
CA SER A 355 -17.67 21.49 -15.65
C SER A 355 -16.49 22.45 -15.45
N LEU A 356 -16.74 23.74 -15.16
CA LEU A 356 -15.69 24.71 -14.89
C LEU A 356 -14.95 24.44 -13.57
N THR A 357 -15.64 23.95 -12.54
CA THR A 357 -15.04 23.68 -11.23
C THR A 357 -14.25 22.37 -11.19
N LYS A 358 -14.71 21.33 -11.90
CA LYS A 358 -13.96 20.09 -12.12
C LYS A 358 -12.67 20.34 -12.90
N ASN A 359 -12.73 21.19 -13.93
CA ASN A 359 -11.61 21.53 -14.80
C ASN A 359 -11.02 22.91 -14.46
N ALA A 360 -10.71 23.12 -13.18
CA ALA A 360 -10.31 24.43 -12.67
C ALA A 360 -8.84 24.76 -12.94
N LEU A 361 -8.59 25.88 -13.63
CA LEU A 361 -7.27 26.47 -13.82
C LEU A 361 -7.25 27.89 -13.27
N ALA A 362 -6.26 28.21 -12.43
CA ALA A 362 -6.16 29.52 -11.81
C ALA A 362 -5.64 30.58 -12.80
N ASN A 363 -6.52 31.08 -13.66
CA ASN A 363 -6.23 32.18 -14.59
C ASN A 363 -7.40 33.17 -14.70
N LYS A 364 -7.16 34.28 -15.42
CA LYS A 364 -8.17 35.34 -15.59
C LYS A 364 -9.39 34.88 -16.38
N ALA A 365 -9.18 34.09 -17.44
CA ALA A 365 -10.25 33.60 -18.30
C ALA A 365 -11.21 32.66 -17.55
N TRP A 366 -10.69 31.71 -16.78
CA TRP A 366 -11.49 30.83 -15.94
C TRP A 366 -12.32 31.63 -14.93
N ASN A 367 -11.71 32.58 -14.23
CA ASN A 367 -12.43 33.40 -13.24
C ASN A 367 -13.52 34.26 -13.92
N SER A 368 -13.26 34.79 -15.12
CA SER A 368 -14.26 35.50 -15.93
C SER A 368 -15.43 34.58 -16.30
N LEU A 369 -15.14 33.41 -16.86
CA LEU A 369 -16.13 32.40 -17.25
C LEU A 369 -16.98 31.94 -16.06
N PHE A 370 -16.34 31.59 -14.93
CA PHE A 370 -17.03 31.16 -13.73
C PHE A 370 -17.98 32.23 -13.19
N ASN A 371 -17.53 33.49 -13.10
CA ASN A 371 -18.38 34.58 -12.62
C ASN A 371 -19.58 34.82 -13.54
N LYS A 372 -19.40 34.81 -14.87
CA LYS A 372 -20.50 34.93 -15.84
C LYS A 372 -21.50 33.78 -15.69
N THR A 373 -21.02 32.54 -15.56
CA THR A 373 -21.88 31.37 -15.37
C THR A 373 -22.63 31.43 -14.04
N LEU A 374 -21.97 31.88 -12.96
CA LEU A 374 -22.61 32.05 -11.65
C LEU A 374 -23.68 33.13 -11.69
N GLU A 375 -23.42 34.28 -12.31
CA GLU A 375 -24.41 35.35 -12.49
C GLU A 375 -25.62 34.88 -13.30
N ASN A 376 -25.41 34.08 -14.34
CA ASN A 376 -26.51 33.50 -15.10
C ASN A 376 -27.31 32.51 -14.26
N ALA A 377 -26.66 31.63 -13.48
CA ALA A 377 -27.34 30.71 -12.57
C ALA A 377 -28.16 31.47 -11.49
N ILE A 378 -27.64 32.58 -10.97
CA ILE A 378 -28.36 33.45 -10.03
C ILE A 378 -29.57 34.11 -10.71
N LYS A 379 -29.44 34.59 -11.95
CA LYS A 379 -30.56 35.16 -12.72
C LYS A 379 -31.64 34.10 -12.98
N GLU A 380 -31.25 32.89 -13.35
CA GLU A 380 -32.17 31.77 -13.54
C GLU A 380 -32.90 31.41 -12.25
N ALA A 381 -32.19 31.31 -11.12
CA ALA A 381 -32.79 31.06 -9.81
C ALA A 381 -33.80 32.17 -9.41
N ASN A 382 -33.48 33.43 -9.68
CA ASN A 382 -34.37 34.57 -9.40
C ASN A 382 -35.62 34.62 -10.28
N ASN A 383 -35.61 33.98 -11.44
CA ASN A 383 -36.75 33.89 -12.35
C ASN A 383 -37.69 32.71 -12.04
N GLN A 384 -37.33 31.83 -11.09
CA GLN A 384 -38.19 30.72 -10.68
C GLN A 384 -39.37 31.18 -9.79
N ASN A 385 -40.44 30.39 -9.78
CA ASN A 385 -41.65 30.67 -8.98
C ASN A 385 -41.36 30.72 -7.46
N ILE A 386 -40.39 29.95 -6.97
CA ILE A 386 -39.98 29.90 -5.57
C ILE A 386 -38.50 30.29 -5.47
N LYS A 387 -38.24 31.59 -5.46
CA LYS A 387 -36.88 32.17 -5.51
C LYS A 387 -35.99 31.71 -4.36
N PHE A 388 -36.54 31.70 -3.15
CA PHE A 388 -35.86 31.23 -1.94
C PHE A 388 -35.30 29.80 -2.10
N GLU A 389 -36.13 28.85 -2.55
CA GLU A 389 -35.72 27.45 -2.68
C GLU A 389 -34.68 27.26 -3.79
N ALA A 390 -34.82 28.00 -4.89
CA ALA A 390 -33.86 27.99 -5.99
C ALA A 390 -32.48 28.50 -5.56
N LEU A 391 -32.42 29.63 -4.85
CA LEU A 391 -31.17 30.21 -4.33
C LEU A 391 -30.56 29.36 -3.20
N LYS A 392 -31.40 28.72 -2.38
CA LYS A 392 -30.96 27.75 -1.36
C LYS A 392 -30.28 26.53 -1.99
N SER A 393 -30.90 25.97 -3.04
CA SER A 393 -30.33 24.86 -3.82
C SER A 393 -29.02 25.28 -4.49
N LEU A 394 -28.98 26.48 -5.08
CA LEU A 394 -27.77 27.03 -5.69
C LEU A 394 -26.64 27.21 -4.66
N SER A 395 -26.94 27.73 -3.46
CA SER A 395 -25.98 27.86 -2.36
C SER A 395 -25.36 26.52 -1.96
N HIS A 396 -26.18 25.48 -1.87
CA HIS A 396 -25.71 24.12 -1.60
C HIS A 396 -24.84 23.58 -2.74
N GLN A 397 -25.25 23.77 -4.00
CA GLN A 397 -24.46 23.36 -5.15
C GLN A 397 -23.09 24.04 -5.17
N ILE A 398 -23.02 25.36 -4.95
CA ILE A 398 -21.75 26.10 -4.92
C ILE A 398 -20.86 25.66 -3.76
N GLN A 399 -21.43 25.37 -2.58
CA GLN A 399 -20.68 24.83 -1.46
C GLN A 399 -20.06 23.47 -1.79
N GLN A 400 -20.82 22.57 -2.44
CA GLN A 400 -20.31 21.27 -2.85
C GLN A 400 -19.19 21.42 -3.88
N LEU A 401 -19.40 22.26 -4.91
CA LEU A 401 -18.40 22.51 -5.94
C LEU A 401 -17.13 23.18 -5.40
N MET A 402 -17.25 24.07 -4.41
CA MET A 402 -16.11 24.67 -3.71
C MET A 402 -15.27 23.61 -3.00
N ASN A 403 -15.93 22.68 -2.29
CA ASN A 403 -15.28 21.61 -1.53
C ASN A 403 -14.66 20.55 -2.45
N SER A 404 -15.24 20.31 -3.63
CA SER A 404 -14.74 19.33 -4.61
C SER A 404 -13.78 19.93 -5.65
N CYS A 405 -13.48 21.23 -5.59
CA CYS A 405 -12.62 21.88 -6.57
C CYS A 405 -11.15 21.44 -6.37
N PRO A 406 -10.50 20.85 -7.39
CA PRO A 406 -9.12 20.36 -7.26
C PRO A 406 -8.10 21.49 -7.11
N ASN A 407 -8.42 22.70 -7.57
CA ASN A 407 -7.54 23.86 -7.49
C ASN A 407 -7.89 24.76 -6.30
N ILE A 408 -6.98 24.85 -5.32
CA ILE A 408 -7.16 25.62 -4.09
C ILE A 408 -7.42 27.10 -4.36
N GLN A 409 -6.73 27.71 -5.33
CA GLN A 409 -6.92 29.14 -5.64
C GLN A 409 -8.30 29.40 -6.24
N CYS A 410 -8.77 28.49 -7.11
CA CYS A 410 -10.14 28.54 -7.64
C CYS A 410 -11.17 28.33 -6.53
N SER A 411 -10.96 27.36 -5.63
CA SER A 411 -11.82 27.14 -4.45
C SER A 411 -11.92 28.39 -3.58
N GLN A 412 -10.80 29.09 -3.34
CA GLN A 412 -10.80 30.38 -2.63
C GLN A 412 -11.59 31.47 -3.38
N LYS A 413 -11.49 31.53 -4.71
CA LYS A 413 -12.27 32.48 -5.52
C LYS A 413 -13.78 32.20 -5.45
N ILE A 414 -14.18 30.92 -5.42
CA ILE A 414 -15.57 30.51 -5.22
C ILE A 414 -16.03 30.91 -3.81
N SER A 415 -15.20 30.66 -2.79
CA SER A 415 -15.48 31.02 -1.40
C SER A 415 -15.73 32.52 -1.21
N GLN A 416 -15.00 33.38 -1.94
CA GLN A 416 -15.20 34.83 -1.92
C GLN A 416 -16.59 35.27 -2.43
N LYS A 417 -17.29 34.43 -3.21
CA LYS A 417 -18.63 34.72 -3.75
C LYS A 417 -19.76 34.15 -2.91
N LEU A 418 -19.49 33.17 -2.04
CA LEU A 418 -20.50 32.56 -1.18
C LEU A 418 -21.22 33.55 -0.25
N PRO A 419 -20.55 34.51 0.42
CA PRO A 419 -21.24 35.47 1.29
C PRO A 419 -22.32 36.29 0.57
N ASP A 420 -22.05 36.73 -0.66
CA ASP A 420 -23.01 37.47 -1.47
C ASP A 420 -24.22 36.60 -1.86
N LEU A 421 -23.97 35.36 -2.29
CA LEU A 421 -25.04 34.41 -2.60
C LEU A 421 -25.89 34.04 -1.37
N ILE A 422 -25.26 33.90 -0.20
CA ILE A 422 -25.95 33.67 1.08
C ILE A 422 -26.85 34.87 1.41
N SER A 423 -26.34 36.09 1.29
CA SER A 423 -27.13 37.30 1.53
C SER A 423 -28.33 37.40 0.58
N GLN A 424 -28.13 37.08 -0.71
CA GLN A 424 -29.21 37.00 -1.70
C GLN A 424 -30.24 35.90 -1.36
N THR A 425 -29.78 34.75 -0.85
CA THR A 425 -30.66 33.65 -0.44
C THR A 425 -31.57 34.05 0.72
N LEU A 426 -31.02 34.75 1.73
CA LEU A 426 -31.82 35.28 2.83
C LEU A 426 -32.78 36.37 2.34
N ALA A 427 -32.33 37.29 1.47
CA ALA A 427 -33.15 38.39 0.96
C ALA A 427 -34.31 37.93 0.08
N ALA A 428 -34.26 36.71 -0.46
CA ALA A 428 -35.33 36.11 -1.24
C ALA A 428 -36.43 35.45 -0.39
N CYS A 429 -36.33 35.49 0.94
CA CYS A 429 -37.35 34.98 1.85
C CYS A 429 -38.51 35.98 2.00
N ASP A 430 -39.74 35.53 1.76
CA ASP A 430 -40.96 36.35 1.85
C ASP A 430 -41.72 36.17 3.18
N THR A 431 -41.34 35.17 3.99
CA THR A 431 -42.02 34.85 5.26
C THR A 431 -41.04 34.47 6.39
N PRO A 432 -41.40 34.68 7.67
CA PRO A 432 -40.60 34.26 8.82
C PRO A 432 -40.16 32.78 8.80
N ASP A 433 -41.07 31.88 8.40
CA ASP A 433 -40.79 30.44 8.32
C ASP A 433 -39.74 30.11 7.25
N GLN A 434 -39.78 30.81 6.12
CA GLN A 434 -38.76 30.68 5.08
C GLN A 434 -37.40 31.16 5.59
N LEU A 435 -37.33 32.28 6.32
CA LEU A 435 -36.08 32.77 6.89
C LEU A 435 -35.49 31.78 7.92
N LYS A 436 -36.34 31.18 8.77
CA LYS A 436 -35.93 30.12 9.70
C LYS A 436 -35.40 28.89 8.97
N ASN A 437 -36.12 28.42 7.95
CA ASN A 437 -35.67 27.30 7.12
C ASN A 437 -34.34 27.60 6.41
N ALA A 438 -34.18 28.80 5.86
CA ALA A 438 -32.98 29.26 5.17
C ALA A 438 -31.75 29.20 6.06
N THR A 439 -31.87 29.82 7.24
CA THR A 439 -30.77 29.98 8.19
C THR A 439 -30.34 28.64 8.79
N GLU A 440 -31.29 27.78 9.17
CA GLU A 440 -31.01 26.42 9.64
C GLU A 440 -30.37 25.55 8.55
N PHE A 441 -30.90 25.59 7.33
CA PHE A 441 -30.35 24.83 6.20
C PHE A 441 -28.91 25.24 5.89
N LEU A 442 -28.64 26.54 5.77
CA LEU A 442 -27.31 27.05 5.47
C LEU A 442 -26.30 26.63 6.53
N ARG A 443 -26.65 26.75 7.82
CA ARG A 443 -25.80 26.28 8.94
C ARG A 443 -25.55 24.78 8.87
N LYS A 444 -26.57 23.98 8.57
CA LYS A 444 -26.47 22.52 8.44
C LYS A 444 -25.46 22.10 7.37
N ILE A 445 -25.36 22.86 6.28
CA ILE A 445 -24.39 22.60 5.20
C ILE A 445 -23.05 23.31 5.41
N GLY A 446 -22.80 23.87 6.60
CA GLY A 446 -21.53 24.51 6.97
C GLY A 446 -21.34 25.93 6.45
N LEU A 447 -22.41 26.58 5.96
CA LEU A 447 -22.40 28.00 5.58
C LEU A 447 -22.97 28.84 6.73
N ASN A 448 -22.21 29.83 7.20
CA ASN A 448 -22.63 30.68 8.31
C ASN A 448 -23.21 32.00 7.78
N PRO A 449 -24.53 32.23 7.88
CA PRO A 449 -25.12 33.48 7.45
C PRO A 449 -24.74 34.63 8.39
N ASN A 450 -24.59 35.83 7.84
CA ASN A 450 -24.26 37.01 8.64
C ASN A 450 -25.41 37.35 9.61
N THR A 451 -25.07 37.57 10.87
CA THR A 451 -26.03 37.95 11.92
C THR A 451 -26.76 39.25 11.60
N ASP A 452 -26.09 40.20 10.94
CA ASP A 452 -26.72 41.48 10.56
C ASP A 452 -27.77 41.31 9.46
N ASP A 453 -27.57 40.38 8.53
CA ASP A 453 -28.54 40.07 7.48
C ASP A 453 -29.78 39.38 8.06
N ILE A 454 -29.60 38.43 8.99
CA ILE A 454 -30.71 37.76 9.68
C ILE A 454 -31.55 38.79 10.47
N LYS A 455 -30.89 39.70 11.19
CA LYS A 455 -31.57 40.77 11.95
C LYS A 455 -32.32 41.75 11.05
N ARG A 456 -31.70 42.17 9.95
CA ARG A 456 -32.30 43.09 8.99
C ARG A 456 -33.55 42.49 8.35
N ILE A 457 -33.42 41.28 7.78
CA ILE A 457 -34.51 40.62 7.06
C ILE A 457 -35.60 40.16 8.02
N GLY A 458 -35.24 39.65 9.20
CA GLY A 458 -36.22 39.30 10.25
C GLY A 458 -37.09 40.48 10.67
N LYS A 459 -36.51 41.69 10.77
CA LYS A 459 -37.27 42.93 11.02
C LYS A 459 -38.16 43.32 9.84
N GLU A 460 -37.65 43.21 8.61
CA GLU A 460 -38.43 43.47 7.39
C GLU A 460 -39.65 42.54 7.27
N LEU A 461 -39.53 41.30 7.74
CA LEU A 461 -40.59 40.29 7.74
C LEU A 461 -41.50 40.32 8.98
N GLY A 462 -41.29 41.27 9.90
CA GLY A 462 -42.14 41.47 11.08
C GLY A 462 -41.99 40.41 12.18
N MET A 463 -40.84 39.72 12.26
CA MET A 463 -40.55 38.76 13.34
C MET A 463 -40.38 39.46 14.69
N SER A 464 -40.72 38.76 15.78
CA SER A 464 -40.47 39.30 17.13
C SER A 464 -38.98 39.39 17.43
N GLU A 465 -38.56 40.29 18.34
CA GLU A 465 -37.15 40.35 18.73
C GLU A 465 -36.68 39.00 19.31
N GLU A 466 -37.53 38.30 20.06
CA GLU A 466 -37.24 36.97 20.62
C GLU A 466 -37.00 35.93 19.51
N ASP A 467 -37.83 35.89 18.46
CA ASP A 467 -37.65 34.96 17.34
C ASP A 467 -36.38 35.26 16.54
N ILE A 468 -36.05 36.54 16.36
CA ILE A 468 -34.80 36.95 15.72
C ILE A 468 -33.61 36.57 16.60
N TYR A 469 -33.69 36.74 17.92
CA TYR A 469 -32.64 36.32 18.84
C TYR A 469 -32.49 34.79 18.90
N GLU A 470 -33.57 34.02 18.81
CA GLU A 470 -33.55 32.55 18.72
C GLU A 470 -32.87 32.08 17.43
N LEU A 471 -33.13 32.75 16.30
CA LEU A 471 -32.44 32.49 15.04
C LEU A 471 -30.95 32.84 15.13
N VAL A 472 -30.58 33.80 15.98
CA VAL A 472 -29.20 34.26 16.16
C VAL A 472 -28.42 33.38 17.16
N GLU A 473 -29.01 32.89 18.27
CA GLU A 473 -28.29 32.12 19.34
C GLU A 473 -29.11 31.00 20.06
N PRO A 474 -29.44 29.86 19.43
CA PRO A 474 -30.20 28.76 20.09
C PRO A 474 -29.34 27.81 20.96
N ASP A 475 -28.04 27.64 20.66
CA ASP A 475 -27.27 26.51 21.17
C ASP A 475 -26.64 26.71 22.57
N TYR A 476 -26.25 27.95 22.94
CA TYR A 476 -25.67 28.23 24.27
C TYR A 476 -26.72 28.16 25.39
N GLN A 477 -27.93 28.66 25.15
CA GLN A 477 -29.03 28.60 26.13
C GLN A 477 -29.47 27.15 26.37
N LEU A 478 -29.48 26.33 25.33
CA LEU A 478 -29.69 24.90 25.44
C LEU A 478 -28.62 24.23 26.32
N LEU A 479 -27.33 24.57 26.12
CA LEU A 479 -26.23 24.09 26.97
C LEU A 479 -26.40 24.47 28.43
N LYS A 480 -26.69 25.74 28.70
CA LYS A 480 -26.90 26.22 30.07
C LYS A 480 -28.05 25.50 30.76
N LYS A 481 -29.19 25.36 30.08
CA LYS A 481 -30.37 24.64 30.59
C LYS A 481 -30.07 23.16 30.86
N MET A 482 -29.35 22.50 29.96
CA MET A 482 -28.91 21.10 30.16
C MET A 482 -28.01 20.93 31.39
N VAL A 483 -27.14 21.90 31.66
CA VAL A 483 -26.28 21.91 32.86
C VAL A 483 -27.11 22.12 34.13
N GLU A 484 -28.08 23.02 34.11
CA GLU A 484 -28.93 23.34 35.26
C GLU A 484 -29.91 22.21 35.62
N GLU A 485 -30.61 21.67 34.64
CA GLU A 485 -31.66 20.67 34.83
C GLU A 485 -31.14 19.22 34.90
N LYS A 486 -29.85 18.98 34.62
CA LYS A 486 -29.20 17.65 34.57
C LYS A 486 -29.84 16.66 33.58
N VAL A 487 -30.33 17.17 32.46
CA VAL A 487 -31.08 16.37 31.47
C VAL A 487 -30.14 15.64 30.48
N ALA A 488 -28.82 15.77 30.67
CA ALA A 488 -27.82 15.30 29.72
C ALA A 488 -26.63 14.64 30.40
N ASP A 489 -26.09 13.60 29.76
CA ASP A 489 -24.89 12.92 30.18
C ASP A 489 -23.61 13.66 29.75
N PHE A 490 -22.46 13.17 30.24
CA PHE A 490 -21.15 13.74 29.94
C PHE A 490 -20.91 13.89 28.43
N GLN A 491 -21.23 12.86 27.64
CA GLN A 491 -20.95 12.84 26.20
C GLN A 491 -21.74 13.93 25.46
N ARG A 492 -23.02 14.06 25.78
CA ARG A 492 -23.91 15.05 25.17
C ARG A 492 -23.51 16.47 25.54
N ILE A 493 -23.14 16.72 26.80
CA ILE A 493 -22.66 18.04 27.24
C ILE A 493 -21.30 18.35 26.60
N SER A 494 -20.37 17.40 26.58
CA SER A 494 -19.04 17.60 25.97
C SER A 494 -19.12 17.89 24.48
N ASN A 495 -20.00 17.21 23.74
CA ASN A 495 -20.20 17.46 22.31
C ASN A 495 -20.71 18.87 22.06
N MET A 496 -21.67 19.34 22.85
CA MET A 496 -22.22 20.68 22.70
C MET A 496 -21.24 21.78 23.13
N ILE A 497 -20.44 21.55 24.19
CA ILE A 497 -19.31 22.41 24.56
C ILE A 497 -18.31 22.52 23.40
N ASN A 498 -17.97 21.40 22.75
CA ASN A 498 -17.05 21.40 21.61
C ASN A 498 -17.63 22.10 20.37
N GLN A 499 -18.93 21.96 20.10
CA GLN A 499 -19.62 22.70 19.05
C GLN A 499 -19.62 24.21 19.31
N LEU A 500 -19.71 24.62 20.58
CA LEU A 500 -19.73 26.03 21.01
C LEU A 500 -18.35 26.57 21.37
N ARG A 501 -17.26 25.88 21.01
CA ARG A 501 -15.90 26.23 21.42
C ARG A 501 -15.55 27.70 21.19
N ASP A 502 -15.93 28.27 20.05
CA ASP A 502 -15.62 29.65 19.69
C ASP A 502 -16.48 30.68 20.43
N GLN A 503 -17.57 30.23 21.06
CA GLN A 503 -18.52 31.03 21.81
C GLN A 503 -18.28 30.96 23.33
N LEU A 504 -17.42 30.05 23.82
CA LEU A 504 -17.18 29.83 25.24
C LEU A 504 -15.96 30.63 25.75
N ASN A 505 -16.20 31.90 26.07
CA ASN A 505 -15.21 32.74 26.74
C ASN A 505 -15.09 32.41 28.25
N LYS A 506 -14.10 33.01 28.92
CA LYS A 506 -13.84 32.83 30.36
C LYS A 506 -15.06 33.08 31.26
N GLU A 507 -15.87 34.08 30.92
CA GLU A 507 -17.06 34.43 31.70
C GLU A 507 -18.17 33.38 31.56
N ARG A 508 -18.40 32.89 30.34
CA ARG A 508 -19.37 31.83 30.06
C ARG A 508 -18.96 30.49 30.68
N ILE A 509 -17.66 30.15 30.65
CA ILE A 509 -17.15 28.97 31.36
C ILE A 509 -17.40 29.09 32.86
N LYS A 510 -17.19 30.28 33.44
CA LYS A 510 -17.46 30.56 34.86
C LYS A 510 -18.96 30.46 35.18
N GLU A 511 -19.83 30.93 34.30
CA GLU A 511 -21.28 30.81 34.42
C GLU A 511 -21.72 29.34 34.43
N LEU A 512 -21.29 28.54 33.43
CA LEU A 512 -21.57 27.11 33.37
C LEU A 512 -21.02 26.36 34.59
N LEU A 513 -19.82 26.70 35.07
CA LEU A 513 -19.24 26.13 36.30
C LEU A 513 -20.08 26.46 37.54
N SER A 514 -20.57 27.69 37.63
CA SER A 514 -21.43 28.12 38.74
C SER A 514 -22.72 27.30 38.76
N SER A 515 -23.40 27.19 37.61
CA SER A 515 -24.60 26.37 37.47
C SER A 515 -24.33 24.89 37.74
N ALA A 516 -23.20 24.34 37.27
CA ALA A 516 -22.83 22.94 37.51
C ALA A 516 -22.50 22.64 38.99
N LEU A 517 -21.78 23.55 39.68
CA LEU A 517 -21.46 23.42 41.10
C LEU A 517 -22.70 23.51 41.98
N ALA A 518 -23.55 24.52 41.73
CA ALA A 518 -24.78 24.78 42.47
C ALA A 518 -25.75 23.60 42.37
N ASN A 519 -25.93 23.07 41.17
CA ASN A 519 -26.82 21.95 40.94
C ASN A 519 -26.18 20.59 41.27
N ASN A 520 -24.89 20.51 41.60
CA ASN A 520 -24.18 19.24 41.77
C ASN A 520 -24.26 18.35 40.52
N ASN A 521 -24.07 18.94 39.34
CA ASN A 521 -24.05 18.22 38.06
C ASN A 521 -22.63 17.74 37.77
N ARG A 522 -22.34 16.46 38.08
CA ARG A 522 -20.98 15.89 37.94
C ARG A 522 -20.55 15.77 36.48
N ASP A 523 -21.48 15.42 35.59
CA ASP A 523 -21.22 15.27 34.16
C ASP A 523 -20.85 16.61 33.51
N ALA A 524 -21.56 17.67 33.88
CA ALA A 524 -21.23 19.03 33.44
C ALA A 524 -19.85 19.49 33.97
N LEU A 525 -19.56 19.26 35.25
CA LEU A 525 -18.25 19.57 35.83
C LEU A 525 -17.13 18.82 35.09
N ALA A 526 -17.32 17.53 34.83
CA ALA A 526 -16.36 16.74 34.06
C ALA A 526 -16.19 17.30 32.64
N ALA A 527 -17.28 17.57 31.92
CA ALA A 527 -17.25 18.09 30.55
C ALA A 527 -16.52 19.43 30.44
N ILE A 528 -16.79 20.37 31.37
CA ILE A 528 -16.10 21.66 31.42
C ILE A 528 -14.61 21.47 31.75
N GLY A 529 -14.28 20.54 32.65
CA GLY A 529 -12.91 20.21 33.02
C GLY A 529 -12.09 19.58 31.89
N HIS A 530 -12.73 18.73 31.09
CA HIS A 530 -12.11 18.11 29.91
C HIS A 530 -11.99 19.06 28.72
N TYR A 531 -12.74 20.16 28.72
CA TYR A 531 -12.61 21.23 27.74
C TYR A 531 -11.44 22.17 28.08
N ASN A 532 -11.39 22.70 29.31
CA ASN A 532 -10.30 23.56 29.77
C ASN A 532 -10.04 23.38 31.28
N MET A 533 -9.16 22.44 31.61
CA MET A 533 -8.90 22.06 33.01
C MET A 533 -8.34 23.23 33.83
N GLY A 534 -7.48 24.05 33.24
CA GLY A 534 -6.84 25.17 33.92
C GLY A 534 -7.85 26.23 34.37
N GLU A 535 -8.77 26.62 33.47
CA GLU A 535 -9.82 27.58 33.80
C GLU A 535 -10.89 26.97 34.70
N ALA A 536 -11.24 25.70 34.50
CA ALA A 536 -12.22 25.01 35.34
C ALA A 536 -11.77 24.90 36.80
N LEU A 537 -10.52 24.52 37.05
CA LEU A 537 -9.98 24.40 38.42
C LEU A 537 -9.82 25.77 39.10
N LYS A 538 -9.45 26.81 38.35
CA LYS A 538 -9.38 28.19 38.87
C LYS A 538 -10.77 28.75 39.15
N GLY A 539 -11.71 28.57 38.23
CA GLY A 539 -13.10 29.00 38.36
C GLY A 539 -13.80 28.31 39.52
N ALA A 540 -13.66 26.99 39.65
CA ALA A 540 -14.22 26.23 40.75
C ALA A 540 -13.67 26.68 42.12
N GLN A 541 -12.39 27.03 42.18
CA GLN A 541 -11.79 27.60 43.40
C GLN A 541 -12.35 28.99 43.73
N GLN A 542 -12.57 29.84 42.72
CA GLN A 542 -13.14 31.17 42.93
C GLN A 542 -14.60 31.13 43.38
N ILE A 543 -15.38 30.16 42.88
CA ILE A 543 -16.83 30.04 43.16
C ILE A 543 -17.07 29.30 44.49
N GLY A 544 -16.44 28.14 44.67
CA GLY A 544 -16.70 27.22 45.78
C GLY A 544 -15.53 27.02 46.74
N GLY A 545 -14.48 27.83 46.66
CA GLY A 545 -13.29 27.68 47.50
C GLY A 545 -12.56 26.36 47.29
N LYS A 546 -11.92 25.84 48.36
CA LYS A 546 -11.22 24.56 48.31
C LYS A 546 -12.16 23.38 48.03
N GLU A 547 -13.38 23.41 48.58
CA GLU A 547 -14.36 22.36 48.39
C GLU A 547 -14.83 22.28 46.94
N GLY A 548 -15.09 23.43 46.30
CA GLY A 548 -15.41 23.51 44.87
C GLY A 548 -14.29 22.95 43.99
N GLN A 549 -13.04 23.28 44.30
CA GLN A 549 -11.87 22.76 43.59
C GLN A 549 -11.71 21.25 43.77
N ASP A 550 -11.85 20.73 44.99
CA ASP A 550 -11.73 19.29 45.26
C ASP A 550 -12.87 18.48 44.62
N LYS A 551 -14.09 19.05 44.62
CA LYS A 551 -15.24 18.49 43.93
C LYS A 551 -15.00 18.42 42.42
N MET A 552 -14.47 19.50 41.82
CA MET A 552 -14.10 19.53 40.42
C MET A 552 -13.07 18.45 40.08
N ILE A 553 -12.00 18.33 40.88
CA ILE A 553 -10.97 17.31 40.73
C ILE A 553 -11.56 15.90 40.78
N SER A 554 -12.50 15.63 41.70
CA SER A 554 -13.17 14.33 41.81
C SER A 554 -14.07 13.96 40.62
N CYS A 555 -14.46 14.94 39.81
CA CYS A 555 -15.26 14.74 38.60
C CYS A 555 -14.40 14.54 37.35
N LEU A 556 -13.12 14.90 37.38
CA LEU A 556 -12.20 14.73 36.23
C LEU A 556 -11.96 13.26 35.86
N SER A 557 -12.26 12.32 36.77
CA SER A 557 -12.23 10.88 36.48
C SER A 557 -13.43 10.41 35.66
N ALA A 558 -14.48 11.22 35.51
CA ALA A 558 -15.62 10.90 34.65
C ALA A 558 -15.29 11.26 33.19
N GLY A 559 -15.70 10.40 32.24
CA GLY A 559 -15.40 10.54 30.81
C GLY A 559 -14.36 9.52 30.32
N SER A 560 -13.87 9.69 29.08
CA SER A 560 -12.76 8.86 28.59
C SER A 560 -11.47 9.25 29.32
N GLY A 561 -10.79 8.26 29.91
CA GLY A 561 -9.54 8.47 30.65
C GLY A 561 -8.46 9.23 29.87
N GLU A 562 -8.51 9.14 28.54
CA GLU A 562 -7.58 9.79 27.63
C GLU A 562 -7.67 11.31 27.70
N ASN A 563 -8.88 11.86 27.87
CA ASN A 563 -9.08 13.30 27.91
C ASN A 563 -8.42 13.91 29.16
N LEU A 564 -8.45 13.21 30.30
CA LEU A 564 -7.75 13.62 31.52
C LEU A 564 -6.25 13.76 31.28
N LEU A 565 -5.65 12.76 30.61
CA LEU A 565 -4.22 12.76 30.31
C LEU A 565 -3.85 13.88 29.33
N LYS A 566 -4.64 14.11 28.27
CA LYS A 566 -4.43 15.23 27.35
C LYS A 566 -4.41 16.57 28.08
N GLN A 567 -5.43 16.80 28.90
CA GLN A 567 -5.56 18.03 29.68
C GLN A 567 -4.42 18.19 30.70
N TRP A 568 -3.95 17.09 31.31
CA TRP A 568 -2.77 17.10 32.16
C TRP A 568 -1.52 17.62 31.42
N PHE A 569 -1.18 17.03 30.27
CA PHE A 569 0.00 17.44 29.49
C PHE A 569 -0.12 18.87 28.94
N ILE A 570 -1.33 19.39 28.73
CA ILE A 570 -1.57 20.78 28.31
C ILE A 570 -1.44 21.76 29.48
N HIS A 571 -2.04 21.47 30.64
CA HIS A 571 -2.26 22.47 31.68
C HIS A 571 -1.38 22.35 32.93
N ARG A 572 -0.71 21.21 33.17
CA ARG A 572 0.04 20.93 34.42
C ARG A 572 1.04 22.02 34.85
N SER A 573 1.65 22.72 33.89
CA SER A 573 2.63 23.79 34.16
C SER A 573 1.98 25.06 34.74
N SER A 574 0.68 25.23 34.52
CA SER A 574 -0.10 26.38 34.98
C SER A 574 -0.87 26.13 36.28
N LEU A 575 -0.80 24.90 36.81
CA LEU A 575 -1.53 24.49 38.01
C LEU A 575 -0.74 24.82 39.29
N PRO A 576 -1.41 25.29 40.36
CA PRO A 576 -0.78 25.43 41.67
C PRO A 576 -0.29 24.08 42.21
N GLU A 577 0.85 24.06 42.93
CA GLU A 577 1.52 22.81 43.34
C GLU A 577 0.61 21.84 44.12
N LYS A 578 -0.21 22.34 45.04
CA LYS A 578 -1.16 21.51 45.81
C LYS A 578 -2.22 20.83 44.94
N VAL A 579 -2.67 21.51 43.89
CA VAL A 579 -3.66 20.99 42.93
C VAL A 579 -3.00 20.02 41.97
N LYS A 580 -1.80 20.38 41.51
CA LYS A 580 -0.97 19.58 40.61
C LYS A 580 -0.72 18.19 41.18
N VAL A 581 -0.38 18.06 42.47
CA VAL A 581 -0.20 16.75 43.13
C VAL A 581 -1.48 15.92 43.08
N LYS A 582 -2.64 16.50 43.42
CA LYS A 582 -3.93 15.77 43.41
C LYS A 582 -4.32 15.30 42.00
N VAL A 583 -4.15 16.17 41.00
CA VAL A 583 -4.47 15.83 39.61
C VAL A 583 -3.46 14.82 39.05
N LYS A 584 -2.17 14.92 39.41
CA LYS A 584 -1.13 13.93 39.05
C LYS A 584 -1.51 12.54 39.52
N GLU A 585 -1.96 12.40 40.78
CA GLU A 585 -2.38 11.11 41.32
C GLU A 585 -3.57 10.49 40.57
N LEU A 586 -4.53 11.31 40.13
CA LEU A 586 -5.63 10.83 39.28
C LEU A 586 -5.14 10.45 37.88
N ALA A 587 -4.30 11.28 37.27
CA ALA A 587 -3.70 11.01 35.98
C ALA A 587 -2.85 9.73 36.00
N LYS A 588 -2.11 9.48 37.09
CA LYS A 588 -1.29 8.28 37.29
C LYS A 588 -2.13 7.01 37.27
N LYS A 589 -3.21 6.98 38.06
CA LYS A 589 -4.15 5.86 38.07
C LYS A 589 -4.76 5.64 36.69
N MET A 590 -5.22 6.71 36.04
CA MET A 590 -5.82 6.63 34.71
C MET A 590 -4.85 6.15 33.64
N LEU A 591 -3.58 6.56 33.70
CA LEU A 591 -2.52 6.13 32.78
C LEU A 591 -2.28 4.62 32.88
N ILE A 592 -2.21 4.09 34.11
CA ILE A 592 -2.05 2.65 34.37
C ILE A 592 -3.27 1.89 33.85
N ASP A 593 -4.48 2.34 34.20
CA ASP A 593 -5.73 1.69 33.78
C ASP A 593 -5.85 1.63 32.25
N LEU A 594 -5.56 2.73 31.55
CA LEU A 594 -5.56 2.77 30.09
C LEU A 594 -4.47 1.90 29.48
N GLY A 595 -3.25 1.92 30.05
CA GLY A 595 -2.16 1.07 29.58
C GLY A 595 -2.51 -0.42 29.68
N VAL A 596 -3.08 -0.84 30.81
CA VAL A 596 -3.56 -2.21 31.03
C VAL A 596 -4.70 -2.57 30.09
N TYR A 597 -5.69 -1.68 29.94
CA TYR A 597 -6.81 -1.85 29.02
C TYR A 597 -6.33 -2.04 27.58
N TYR A 598 -5.49 -1.12 27.08
CA TYR A 598 -4.97 -1.18 25.73
C TYR A 598 -4.09 -2.41 25.50
N SER A 599 -3.31 -2.80 26.50
CA SER A 599 -2.48 -3.99 26.41
C SER A 599 -3.32 -5.25 26.23
N ARG A 600 -4.37 -5.43 27.05
CA ARG A 600 -5.29 -6.56 26.94
C ARG A 600 -6.06 -6.55 25.62
N ALA A 601 -6.57 -5.39 25.21
CA ALA A 601 -7.38 -5.26 24.00
C ALA A 601 -6.56 -5.42 22.72
N ARG A 602 -5.31 -4.96 22.70
CA ARG A 602 -4.51 -4.84 21.47
C ARG A 602 -3.40 -5.88 21.35
N LEU A 603 -2.70 -6.24 22.43
CA LEU A 603 -1.57 -7.17 22.37
C LEU A 603 -1.99 -8.64 22.50
N GLY A 604 -3.08 -8.96 23.23
CA GLY A 604 -3.67 -10.31 23.23
C GLY A 604 -2.69 -11.45 23.52
N SER A 605 -2.63 -12.46 22.64
CA SER A 605 -1.73 -13.63 22.72
C SER A 605 -0.24 -13.28 22.56
N ALA A 606 0.12 -12.09 22.07
CA ALA A 606 1.51 -11.64 22.03
C ALA A 606 2.09 -11.38 23.44
N THR A 607 1.31 -11.58 24.52
CA THR A 607 1.75 -11.49 25.92
C THR A 607 2.33 -12.81 26.47
N THR A 608 2.16 -13.93 25.75
CA THR A 608 2.88 -15.17 26.01
C THR A 608 4.14 -15.16 25.16
N GLY A 609 5.32 -15.00 25.77
CA GLY A 609 6.60 -15.04 25.06
C GLY A 609 6.78 -16.34 24.25
N THR A 610 7.74 -16.34 23.33
CA THR A 610 8.00 -17.48 22.45
C THR A 610 8.46 -18.72 23.23
N ILE A 611 8.26 -19.91 22.67
CA ILE A 611 8.75 -21.16 23.30
C ILE A 611 10.29 -21.17 23.12
N PRO A 612 11.09 -21.50 24.15
CA PRO A 612 12.54 -21.64 24.00
C PRO A 612 12.87 -22.62 22.87
N ILE A 613 13.76 -22.22 21.96
CA ILE A 613 14.14 -23.02 20.79
C ILE A 613 15.63 -23.33 20.90
N ASN A 614 16.02 -24.59 20.70
CA ASN A 614 17.42 -24.94 20.57
C ASN A 614 17.92 -24.50 19.19
N VAL A 615 18.93 -23.65 19.16
CA VAL A 615 19.63 -23.19 17.96
C VAL A 615 21.04 -23.74 17.95
N VAL A 616 21.64 -23.87 16.77
CA VAL A 616 23.01 -24.35 16.61
C VAL A 616 23.91 -23.21 16.15
N ARG A 617 25.05 -23.00 16.81
CA ARG A 617 26.04 -21.97 16.45
C ARG A 617 27.49 -22.52 16.51
N PRO A 618 28.48 -21.85 15.89
CA PRO A 618 29.88 -22.26 16.04
C PRO A 618 30.32 -22.29 17.51
N TYR A 619 31.13 -23.27 17.84
CA TYR A 619 31.74 -23.48 19.14
C TYR A 619 32.70 -22.34 19.48
N ILE A 620 32.59 -21.83 20.70
CA ILE A 620 33.46 -20.81 21.27
C ILE A 620 34.16 -21.42 22.48
N ILE A 621 35.41 -21.03 22.71
CA ILE A 621 36.20 -21.49 23.86
C ILE A 621 35.45 -21.13 25.16
N GLY A 622 34.98 -22.15 25.87
CA GLY A 622 34.16 -22.02 27.08
C GLY A 622 32.79 -22.69 26.99
N ASP A 623 32.36 -23.09 25.79
CA ASP A 623 31.16 -23.90 25.60
C ASP A 623 31.34 -25.32 26.13
N ASP A 624 30.25 -25.92 26.61
CA ASP A 624 30.25 -27.31 27.05
C ASP A 624 30.33 -28.26 25.84
N PHE A 625 31.26 -29.20 25.88
CA PHE A 625 31.45 -30.21 24.83
C PHE A 625 30.22 -31.12 24.67
N GLU A 626 29.41 -31.29 25.72
CA GLU A 626 28.17 -32.07 25.64
C GLU A 626 27.13 -31.44 24.71
N ASN A 627 27.23 -30.14 24.45
CA ASN A 627 26.31 -29.42 23.57
C ASN A 627 26.71 -29.49 22.09
N ILE A 628 27.80 -30.17 21.71
CA ILE A 628 28.22 -30.24 20.31
C ILE A 628 27.19 -31.00 19.45
N ASP A 629 26.67 -30.33 18.43
CA ASP A 629 25.88 -30.94 17.36
C ASP A 629 26.85 -31.63 16.36
N LEU A 630 26.97 -32.95 16.51
CA LEU A 630 27.82 -33.77 15.66
C LEU A 630 27.35 -33.79 14.21
N GLU A 631 26.04 -33.71 13.94
CA GLU A 631 25.52 -33.76 12.56
C GLU A 631 25.88 -32.48 11.79
N GLU A 632 25.62 -31.31 12.38
CA GLU A 632 25.96 -30.03 11.75
C GLU A 632 27.48 -29.81 11.65
N THR A 633 28.23 -30.26 12.67
CA THR A 633 29.70 -30.24 12.63
C THR A 633 30.24 -31.08 11.46
N ILE A 634 29.73 -32.31 11.29
CA ILE A 634 30.16 -33.19 10.20
C ILE A 634 29.76 -32.61 8.84
N PHE A 635 28.56 -32.04 8.72
CA PHE A 635 28.09 -31.42 7.48
C PHE A 635 28.97 -30.22 7.09
N ASN A 636 29.26 -29.31 8.03
CA ASN A 636 30.15 -28.17 7.82
C ASN A 636 31.58 -28.59 7.41
N LEU A 637 32.11 -29.68 7.99
CA LEU A 637 33.41 -30.24 7.61
C LEU A 637 33.41 -30.83 6.19
N LEU A 638 32.35 -31.55 5.82
CA LEU A 638 32.18 -32.13 4.49
C LEU A 638 31.96 -31.06 3.41
N GLU A 639 31.14 -30.06 3.69
CA GLU A 639 30.87 -28.93 2.78
C GLU A 639 32.14 -28.12 2.50
N LYS A 640 32.98 -27.93 3.53
CA LYS A 640 34.29 -27.26 3.39
C LYS A 640 35.38 -28.17 2.81
N GLY A 641 35.10 -29.47 2.61
CA GLY A 641 36.07 -30.45 2.12
C GLY A 641 37.33 -30.58 2.98
N LYS A 642 37.23 -30.30 4.30
CA LYS A 642 38.38 -30.31 5.20
C LYS A 642 38.84 -31.74 5.47
N LYS A 643 40.17 -31.95 5.48
CA LYS A 643 40.77 -33.19 5.98
C LYS A 643 40.83 -33.16 7.51
N LEU A 644 40.82 -34.33 8.13
CA LEU A 644 40.85 -34.50 9.60
C LEU A 644 41.97 -33.70 10.28
N ASP A 645 43.12 -33.57 9.63
CA ASP A 645 44.30 -32.87 10.16
C ASP A 645 44.18 -31.34 10.16
N HIS A 646 43.12 -30.78 9.56
CA HIS A 646 42.87 -29.35 9.39
C HIS A 646 41.58 -28.87 10.09
N ILE A 647 41.08 -29.67 11.04
CA ILE A 647 39.89 -29.33 11.85
C ILE A 647 40.29 -28.37 12.96
N ASN A 648 39.61 -27.24 13.05
CA ASN A 648 39.78 -26.22 14.07
C ASN A 648 38.54 -26.13 14.97
N TYR A 649 38.64 -25.44 16.12
CA TYR A 649 37.53 -25.29 17.07
C TYR A 649 36.30 -24.59 16.48
N ASP A 650 36.48 -23.65 15.55
CA ASP A 650 35.41 -22.95 14.83
C ASP A 650 34.70 -23.82 13.77
N ASP A 651 35.16 -25.05 13.54
CA ASP A 651 34.45 -26.02 12.70
C ASP A 651 33.38 -26.81 13.47
N PHE A 652 33.42 -26.79 14.80
CA PHE A 652 32.43 -27.44 15.67
C PHE A 652 31.23 -26.53 15.89
N TYR A 653 30.05 -27.13 15.96
CA TYR A 653 28.78 -26.46 16.20
C TYR A 653 28.17 -26.95 17.52
N VAL A 654 27.58 -26.05 18.31
CA VAL A 654 26.96 -26.36 19.61
C VAL A 654 25.50 -25.91 19.67
N TYR A 655 24.69 -26.69 20.38
CA TYR A 655 23.33 -26.36 20.78
C TYR A 655 23.34 -25.27 21.87
N GLU A 656 22.59 -24.21 21.62
CA GLU A 656 22.24 -23.20 22.61
C GLU A 656 20.72 -23.11 22.69
N THR A 657 20.17 -23.18 23.90
CA THR A 657 18.75 -22.89 24.10
C THR A 657 18.57 -21.37 24.06
N ALA A 658 18.16 -20.84 22.91
CA ALA A 658 17.74 -19.46 22.83
C ALA A 658 16.52 -19.30 23.75
N LYS A 659 16.62 -18.40 24.73
CA LYS A 659 15.47 -18.00 25.53
C LYS A 659 14.41 -17.53 24.54
N GLY A 660 13.20 -18.09 24.60
CA GLY A 660 12.05 -17.66 23.80
C GLY A 660 11.53 -16.29 24.26
N LEU A 661 12.43 -15.32 24.38
CA LEU A 661 12.17 -13.94 24.75
C LEU A 661 12.47 -13.11 23.53
N ARG A 662 11.63 -12.12 23.26
CA ARG A 662 11.89 -11.11 22.23
C ARG A 662 12.59 -9.91 22.87
N SER A 663 13.44 -9.22 22.14
CA SER A 663 14.08 -7.98 22.60
C SER A 663 13.58 -6.79 21.81
N PHE A 664 13.12 -5.76 22.52
CA PHE A 664 12.58 -4.54 21.95
C PHE A 664 13.31 -3.32 22.47
N CYS A 665 13.75 -2.42 21.60
CA CYS A 665 14.16 -1.07 21.99
C CYS A 665 13.20 -0.05 21.36
N PHE A 666 12.73 0.89 22.18
CA PHE A 666 11.88 2.00 21.76
C PHE A 666 12.59 3.31 22.02
N GLU A 667 12.89 4.06 20.96
CA GLU A 667 13.40 5.42 21.05
C GLU A 667 12.27 6.39 20.69
N LEU A 668 11.87 7.21 21.66
CA LEU A 668 10.68 8.05 21.58
C LEU A 668 11.05 9.53 21.67
N ASP A 669 10.68 10.29 20.64
CA ASP A 669 10.94 11.72 20.55
C ASP A 669 10.16 12.52 21.62
N ILE A 670 10.86 13.44 22.32
CA ILE A 670 10.29 14.40 23.27
C ILE A 670 10.71 15.85 22.95
N SER A 671 11.05 16.13 21.69
CA SER A 671 11.44 17.45 21.17
C SER A 671 10.33 18.50 21.34
N GLY A 672 10.63 19.77 21.06
CA GLY A 672 9.67 20.87 21.20
C GLY A 672 8.33 20.67 20.46
N SER A 673 8.30 19.87 19.38
CA SER A 673 7.07 19.57 18.62
C SER A 673 6.13 18.61 19.36
N MET A 674 6.63 17.92 20.39
CA MET A 674 5.97 16.86 21.15
C MET A 674 5.21 17.40 22.35
N THR A 675 4.09 18.10 22.15
CA THR A 675 3.30 18.70 23.25
C THR A 675 1.87 18.14 23.33
N GLY A 676 1.24 18.33 24.49
CA GLY A 676 -0.17 18.05 24.71
C GLY A 676 -0.57 16.59 24.44
N GLU A 677 -1.44 16.40 23.44
CA GLU A 677 -2.02 15.10 23.08
C GLU A 677 -0.96 14.06 22.66
N LYS A 678 0.14 14.49 22.02
CA LYS A 678 1.22 13.59 21.57
C LYS A 678 1.89 12.88 22.75
N LEU A 679 2.26 13.64 23.78
CA LEU A 679 2.86 13.08 25.00
C LEU A 679 1.88 12.20 25.78
N ALA A 680 0.58 12.54 25.76
CA ALA A 680 -0.44 11.74 26.40
C ALA A 680 -0.53 10.33 25.78
N TYR A 681 -0.61 10.23 24.45
CA TYR A 681 -0.65 8.93 23.77
C TYR A 681 0.68 8.19 23.82
N MET A 682 1.81 8.90 23.80
CA MET A 682 3.12 8.30 24.03
C MET A 682 3.17 7.63 25.41
N ALA A 683 2.77 8.34 26.47
CA ALA A 683 2.77 7.79 27.83
C ALA A 683 1.84 6.55 27.94
N ILE A 684 0.65 6.61 27.35
CA ILE A 684 -0.28 5.47 27.30
C ILE A 684 0.37 4.28 26.59
N CYS A 685 1.03 4.51 25.45
CA CYS A 685 1.68 3.48 24.66
C CYS A 685 2.85 2.83 25.41
N VAL A 686 3.72 3.62 26.05
CA VAL A 686 4.83 3.09 26.86
C VAL A 686 4.29 2.25 28.02
N THR A 687 3.27 2.72 28.71
CA THR A 687 2.63 1.98 29.82
C THR A 687 2.03 0.66 29.32
N MET A 688 1.34 0.70 28.16
CA MET A 688 0.79 -0.49 27.49
C MET A 688 1.89 -1.51 27.17
N LEU A 689 3.00 -1.06 26.57
CA LEU A 689 4.12 -1.90 26.16
C LEU A 689 4.82 -2.53 27.36
N VAL A 690 5.20 -1.75 28.36
CA VAL A 690 5.90 -2.25 29.55
C VAL A 690 5.03 -3.26 30.31
N TYR A 691 3.72 -3.02 30.42
CA TYR A 691 2.81 -3.98 31.07
C TYR A 691 2.60 -5.25 30.23
N GLY A 692 2.37 -5.10 28.92
CA GLY A 692 2.05 -6.20 28.01
C GLY A 692 3.23 -7.12 27.72
N MET A 693 4.41 -6.53 27.60
CA MET A 693 5.67 -7.21 27.24
C MET A 693 6.55 -7.46 28.47
N ARG A 694 5.98 -7.49 29.68
CA ARG A 694 6.72 -7.70 30.94
C ARG A 694 7.49 -9.02 31.02
N LYS A 695 7.17 -9.97 30.14
CA LYS A 695 7.88 -11.25 30.02
C LYS A 695 9.05 -11.17 29.04
N ASP A 696 9.00 -10.25 28.07
CA ASP A 696 10.03 -9.99 27.08
C ASP A 696 11.07 -8.98 27.59
N GLU A 697 12.17 -8.83 26.86
CA GLU A 697 13.19 -7.83 27.14
C GLU A 697 12.80 -6.52 26.44
N ILE A 698 12.43 -5.49 27.21
CA ILE A 698 12.00 -4.19 26.66
C ILE A 698 12.86 -3.03 27.17
N GLY A 699 13.47 -2.28 26.27
CA GLY A 699 14.19 -1.05 26.52
C GLY A 699 13.37 0.14 26.03
N VAL A 700 13.33 1.22 26.81
CA VAL A 700 12.68 2.47 26.43
C VAL A 700 13.58 3.65 26.77
N ALA A 701 13.82 4.51 25.79
CA ALA A 701 14.52 5.78 25.97
C ALA A 701 13.76 6.91 25.30
N PHE A 702 13.80 8.08 25.94
CA PHE A 702 13.39 9.33 25.32
C PHE A 702 14.59 10.05 24.73
N PHE A 703 14.37 10.84 23.69
CA PHE A 703 15.41 11.68 23.15
C PHE A 703 14.90 13.04 22.73
N GLU A 704 15.78 14.01 22.88
CA GLU A 704 15.68 15.34 22.30
C GLU A 704 17.09 15.72 21.85
N SER A 705 17.70 16.75 22.44
CA SER A 705 19.12 17.09 22.33
C SER A 705 20.02 16.07 23.06
N ASP A 706 19.52 15.45 24.14
CA ASP A 706 20.15 14.36 24.89
C ASP A 706 19.25 13.11 24.95
N THR A 707 19.82 11.98 25.39
CA THR A 707 19.12 10.70 25.58
C THR A 707 18.78 10.46 27.05
N HIS A 708 17.52 10.19 27.34
CA HIS A 708 16.98 9.97 28.69
C HIS A 708 16.45 8.53 28.79
N VAL A 709 17.24 7.64 29.39
CA VAL A 709 16.87 6.22 29.52
C VAL A 709 15.78 6.07 30.58
N LEU A 710 14.63 5.51 30.18
CA LEU A 710 13.51 5.23 31.09
C LEU A 710 13.60 3.81 31.66
N LYS A 711 14.01 2.85 30.83
CA LYS A 711 14.15 1.44 31.21
C LYS A 711 15.17 0.76 30.30
N ASN A 712 16.13 0.01 30.86
CA ASN A 712 17.01 -0.87 30.08
C ASN A 712 16.36 -2.24 29.80
N LEU A 713 16.86 -2.99 28.80
CA LEU A 713 16.30 -4.31 28.41
C LEU A 713 16.17 -5.26 29.61
N SER A 714 17.24 -5.40 30.39
CA SER A 714 17.34 -6.33 31.53
C SER A 714 16.75 -5.78 32.83
N GLU A 715 16.35 -4.51 32.85
CA GLU A 715 15.84 -3.82 34.03
C GLU A 715 14.35 -4.13 34.25
N LYS A 716 13.94 -4.33 35.50
CA LYS A 716 12.51 -4.39 35.86
C LYS A 716 12.11 -3.03 36.42
N ILE A 717 10.97 -2.52 35.97
CA ILE A 717 10.39 -1.27 36.47
C ILE A 717 8.99 -1.52 36.99
N ASP A 718 8.67 -0.89 38.12
CA ASP A 718 7.31 -0.86 38.65
C ASP A 718 6.43 0.09 37.83
N LEU A 719 5.17 -0.29 37.60
CA LEU A 719 4.26 0.49 36.76
C LEU A 719 3.86 1.83 37.40
N GLU A 720 3.76 1.91 38.73
CA GLU A 720 3.44 3.19 39.38
C GLU A 720 4.59 4.16 39.24
N LYS A 721 5.83 3.68 39.42
CA LYS A 721 7.04 4.48 39.18
C LYS A 721 7.12 4.93 37.72
N LEU A 722 6.93 4.01 36.77
CA LEU A 722 6.92 4.32 35.34
C LEU A 722 5.89 5.40 35.01
N ALA A 723 4.66 5.24 35.49
CA ALA A 723 3.59 6.21 35.25
C ALA A 723 3.91 7.58 35.87
N ASP A 724 4.53 7.61 37.06
CA ASP A 724 4.95 8.85 37.70
C ASP A 724 6.02 9.58 36.88
N ASP A 725 7.02 8.85 36.39
CA ASP A 725 8.10 9.35 35.54
C ASP A 725 7.52 9.91 34.21
N LEU A 726 6.67 9.13 33.53
CA LEU A 726 6.02 9.51 32.28
C LEU A 726 5.19 10.80 32.40
N LEU A 727 4.46 10.98 33.50
CA LEU A 727 3.65 12.18 33.71
C LEU A 727 4.47 13.45 33.94
N THR A 728 5.77 13.33 34.20
CA THR A 728 6.71 14.47 34.35
C THR A 728 7.43 14.83 33.05
N VAL A 729 7.45 13.93 32.06
CA VAL A 729 8.09 14.14 30.75
C VAL A 729 7.52 15.39 30.09
N SER A 730 8.40 16.28 29.62
CA SER A 730 8.05 17.56 28.99
C SER A 730 8.75 17.72 27.65
N ALA A 731 8.01 18.27 26.68
CA ALA A 731 8.53 18.65 25.37
C ALA A 731 9.64 19.69 25.51
N ARG A 732 10.84 19.41 25.01
CA ARG A 732 11.97 20.34 25.09
C ARG A 732 13.06 19.99 24.10
N GLY A 733 13.93 20.96 23.80
CA GLY A 733 15.13 20.73 22.99
C GLY A 733 14.85 20.55 21.50
N GLY A 734 15.94 20.26 20.77
CA GLY A 734 15.89 19.83 19.37
C GLY A 734 15.82 18.31 19.24
N THR A 735 16.02 17.80 18.02
CA THR A 735 15.91 16.36 17.72
C THR A 735 17.30 15.81 17.32
N ARG A 736 18.03 15.25 18.29
CA ARG A 736 19.33 14.59 18.12
C ARG A 736 19.23 13.11 18.43
N LEU A 737 19.51 12.30 17.43
CA LEU A 737 19.19 10.88 17.42
C LEU A 737 20.40 9.98 17.74
N GLN A 738 21.62 10.46 17.52
CA GLN A 738 22.83 9.65 17.64
C GLN A 738 22.92 8.91 18.98
N GLY A 739 22.75 9.61 20.10
CA GLY A 739 22.88 9.03 21.44
C GLY A 739 21.82 7.96 21.74
N ALA A 740 20.61 8.13 21.21
CA ALA A 740 19.53 7.17 21.41
C ALA A 740 19.79 5.88 20.64
N LEU A 741 20.29 5.98 19.41
CA LEU A 741 20.67 4.82 18.61
C LEU A 741 21.91 4.11 19.15
N GLU A 742 22.90 4.87 19.64
CA GLU A 742 24.08 4.29 20.30
C GLU A 742 23.66 3.49 21.54
N TRP A 743 22.76 4.04 22.36
CA TRP A 743 22.19 3.33 23.50
C TRP A 743 21.46 2.05 23.05
N ALA A 744 20.62 2.13 22.02
CA ALA A 744 19.87 0.97 21.51
C ALA A 744 20.80 -0.14 20.99
N ASN A 745 21.81 0.23 20.20
CA ASN A 745 22.84 -0.70 19.74
C ASN A 745 23.56 -1.38 20.91
N LYS A 746 23.89 -0.63 21.96
CA LYS A 746 24.50 -1.17 23.18
C LYS A 746 23.57 -2.17 23.87
N GLN A 747 22.29 -1.85 23.99
CA GLN A 747 21.29 -2.76 24.56
C GLN A 747 21.23 -4.08 23.78
N PHE A 748 21.11 -4.04 22.45
CA PHE A 748 21.03 -5.27 21.64
C PHE A 748 22.32 -6.09 21.60
N LYS A 749 23.47 -5.45 21.78
CA LYS A 749 24.78 -6.11 21.75
C LYS A 749 25.16 -6.73 23.09
N GLU A 750 24.93 -6.02 24.18
CA GLU A 750 25.43 -6.40 25.51
C GLU A 750 24.36 -7.07 26.38
N ASN A 751 23.08 -6.74 26.18
CA ASN A 751 22.00 -7.09 27.11
C ASN A 751 20.90 -7.98 26.51
N SER A 752 20.93 -8.23 25.20
CA SER A 752 19.95 -9.07 24.50
C SER A 752 20.54 -10.45 24.22
N SER A 753 19.83 -11.47 24.71
CA SER A 753 20.10 -12.90 24.37
C SER A 753 19.10 -13.47 23.36
N SER A 754 18.18 -12.63 22.87
CA SER A 754 17.14 -13.01 21.91
C SER A 754 17.67 -13.09 20.48
N ARG A 755 17.15 -14.05 19.72
CA ARG A 755 17.27 -14.08 18.25
C ARG A 755 16.37 -13.04 17.58
N GLU A 756 15.23 -12.76 18.19
CA GLU A 756 14.18 -11.86 17.75
C GLU A 756 14.40 -10.46 18.34
N LYS A 757 14.93 -9.53 17.54
CA LYS A 757 15.29 -8.17 17.97
C LYS A 757 14.56 -7.14 17.12
N LEU A 758 13.78 -6.27 17.75
CA LEU A 758 13.03 -5.20 17.09
C LEU A 758 13.39 -3.83 17.69
N ASN A 759 13.84 -2.91 16.85
CA ASN A 759 14.05 -1.51 17.20
C ASN A 759 12.92 -0.65 16.60
N VAL A 760 12.26 0.15 17.43
CA VAL A 760 11.21 1.07 17.00
C VAL A 760 11.60 2.49 17.35
N LEU A 761 11.86 3.29 16.31
CA LEU A 761 12.13 4.71 16.44
C LEU A 761 10.87 5.52 16.08
N PHE A 762 10.47 6.43 16.97
CA PHE A 762 9.37 7.36 16.71
C PHE A 762 9.89 8.79 16.64
N THR A 763 9.70 9.49 15.51
CA THR A 763 10.06 10.91 15.34
C THR A 763 9.34 11.57 14.16
N ASP A 764 9.21 12.90 14.21
CA ASP A 764 8.77 13.69 13.05
C ASP A 764 9.85 13.87 11.97
N ALA A 765 11.03 13.29 12.16
CA ALA A 765 12.14 13.23 11.21
C ALA A 765 12.81 14.58 10.89
N GLU A 766 12.68 15.58 11.76
CA GLU A 766 13.47 16.82 11.70
C GLU A 766 14.79 16.70 12.49
N ILE A 767 15.71 15.85 12.01
CA ILE A 767 16.89 15.41 12.77
C ILE A 767 18.11 16.28 12.49
N PHE A 768 18.77 16.78 13.54
CA PHE A 768 19.93 17.66 13.42
C PHE A 768 21.26 16.92 13.17
N ASP A 769 21.43 15.70 13.68
CA ASP A 769 22.68 14.92 13.67
C ASP A 769 22.60 13.67 12.78
N ILE A 770 21.95 13.82 11.62
CA ILE A 770 21.63 12.72 10.70
C ILE A 770 22.86 11.95 10.21
N GLN A 771 24.00 12.62 10.04
CA GLN A 771 25.23 11.98 9.56
C GLN A 771 25.75 10.97 10.57
N GLN A 772 25.83 11.36 11.84
CA GLN A 772 26.26 10.50 12.94
C GLN A 772 25.23 9.40 13.20
N ALA A 773 23.93 9.74 13.17
CA ALA A 773 22.85 8.76 13.32
C ALA A 773 22.91 7.65 12.26
N ASN A 774 23.27 7.97 11.01
CA ASN A 774 23.40 6.98 9.93
C ASN A 774 24.49 5.94 10.18
N GLU A 775 25.55 6.28 10.92
CA GLU A 775 26.59 5.31 11.30
C GLU A 775 26.05 4.28 12.28
N GLU A 776 25.25 4.73 13.26
CA GLU A 776 24.59 3.85 14.22
C GLU A 776 23.49 2.99 13.58
N LEU A 777 22.69 3.56 12.66
CA LEU A 777 21.64 2.81 11.95
C LEU A 777 22.20 1.63 11.15
N ARG A 778 23.40 1.74 10.58
CA ARG A 778 24.02 0.64 9.83
C ARG A 778 24.36 -0.57 10.71
N LYS A 779 24.61 -0.35 12.00
CA LYS A 779 24.96 -1.42 12.96
C LYS A 779 23.78 -2.34 13.27
N PHE A 780 22.54 -1.86 13.12
CA PHE A 780 21.36 -2.72 13.31
C PHE A 780 21.34 -3.92 12.38
N ARG A 781 21.77 -3.77 11.11
CA ARG A 781 21.87 -4.89 10.18
C ARG A 781 22.87 -5.94 10.62
N SER A 782 24.04 -5.53 11.10
CA SER A 782 25.06 -6.48 11.56
C SER A 782 24.66 -7.19 12.86
N LEU A 783 23.74 -6.60 13.64
CA LEU A 783 23.17 -7.20 14.85
C LEU A 783 21.88 -8.00 14.59
N ASN A 784 21.45 -8.12 13.32
CA ASN A 784 20.20 -8.74 12.89
C ASN A 784 18.97 -8.17 13.63
N VAL A 785 18.91 -6.84 13.72
CA VAL A 785 17.82 -6.11 14.37
C VAL A 785 16.84 -5.61 13.30
N ASP A 786 15.57 -5.98 13.42
CA ASP A 786 14.50 -5.41 12.62
C ASP A 786 14.29 -3.96 13.03
N PHE A 787 14.42 -3.04 12.07
CA PHE A 787 14.24 -1.60 12.34
C PHE A 787 12.91 -1.10 11.79
N VAL A 788 12.17 -0.36 12.62
CA VAL A 788 10.93 0.33 12.22
C VAL A 788 11.02 1.78 12.62
N LEU A 789 10.85 2.67 11.64
CA LEU A 789 10.69 4.10 11.87
C LEU A 789 9.21 4.47 11.73
N ILE A 790 8.68 5.19 12.70
CA ILE A 790 7.32 5.71 12.69
C ILE A 790 7.38 7.23 12.62
N SER A 791 6.70 7.81 11.62
CA SER A 791 6.66 9.26 11.42
C SER A 791 5.25 9.75 11.03
N PRO A 792 4.82 10.96 11.40
CA PRO A 792 3.53 11.51 10.96
C PRO A 792 3.47 11.68 9.42
N GLU A 793 2.31 11.42 8.80
CA GLU A 793 2.11 11.65 7.35
C GLU A 793 2.35 13.11 6.95
N SER A 794 2.06 14.04 7.87
CA SER A 794 2.26 15.48 7.68
C SER A 794 3.70 15.93 7.89
N SER A 795 4.66 15.01 8.14
CA SER A 795 6.07 15.37 8.30
C SER A 795 6.61 15.99 7.01
N PHE A 796 7.25 17.15 7.14
CA PHE A 796 7.87 17.86 6.02
C PHE A 796 9.06 17.10 5.41
N ASN A 797 9.60 16.08 6.10
CA ASN A 797 10.86 15.43 5.72
C ASN A 797 10.79 13.90 5.58
N LEU A 798 9.71 13.38 4.98
CA LEU A 798 9.56 11.96 4.66
C LEU A 798 10.70 11.40 3.79
N LYS A 799 11.41 12.25 3.05
CA LYS A 799 12.58 11.84 2.26
C LYS A 799 13.75 11.40 3.15
N GLU A 800 14.02 12.11 4.24
CA GLU A 800 15.06 11.74 5.20
C GLU A 800 14.69 10.48 5.97
N ALA A 801 13.43 10.37 6.41
CA ALA A 801 12.92 9.15 7.03
C ALA A 801 13.11 7.90 6.14
N LYS A 802 12.83 8.01 4.84
CA LYS A 802 13.07 6.93 3.86
C LYS A 802 14.56 6.56 3.75
N ASN A 803 15.46 7.55 3.78
CA ASN A 803 16.90 7.30 3.72
C ASN A 803 17.41 6.58 4.98
N MET A 804 16.95 6.99 6.17
CA MET A 804 17.30 6.32 7.43
C MET A 804 16.88 4.85 7.43
N VAL A 805 15.64 4.59 7.04
CA VAL A 805 15.10 3.24 6.94
C VAL A 805 15.88 2.40 5.94
N LYS A 806 16.24 2.96 4.79
CA LYS A 806 17.11 2.29 3.80
C LYS A 806 18.48 1.97 4.38
N ASN A 807 19.06 2.85 5.21
CA ASN A 807 20.36 2.64 5.86
C ASN A 807 20.31 1.59 6.97
N ALA A 808 19.23 1.52 7.73
CA ALA A 808 18.99 0.51 8.74
C ALA A 808 18.54 -0.85 8.17
N GLY A 809 18.05 -0.88 6.92
CA GLY A 809 17.44 -2.09 6.34
C GLY A 809 16.04 -2.38 6.90
N GLY A 810 15.33 -1.32 7.32
CA GLY A 810 14.06 -1.44 8.05
C GLY A 810 12.81 -1.09 7.24
N GLN A 811 11.74 -0.69 7.94
CA GLN A 811 10.50 -0.18 7.35
C GLN A 811 10.11 1.20 7.88
N LEU A 812 9.48 2.01 7.02
CA LEU A 812 8.86 3.28 7.38
C LEU A 812 7.36 3.08 7.49
N LEU A 813 6.77 3.43 8.64
CA LEU A 813 5.34 3.44 8.85
C LEU A 813 4.88 4.86 9.18
N THR A 814 3.69 5.23 8.71
CA THR A 814 3.14 6.56 8.91
C THR A 814 1.86 6.56 9.73
N ILE A 815 1.63 7.63 10.50
CA ILE A 815 0.39 7.85 11.25
C ILE A 815 -0.27 9.16 10.86
N LYS A 816 -1.61 9.17 10.84
CA LYS A 816 -2.41 10.40 10.64
C LYS A 816 -2.72 11.09 11.96
N ASP A 817 -3.05 10.29 12.97
CA ASP A 817 -3.40 10.76 14.31
C ASP A 817 -2.62 9.99 15.38
N TRP A 818 -2.15 10.69 16.41
CA TRP A 818 -1.47 10.14 17.58
C TRP A 818 -2.36 9.18 18.38
N LYS A 819 -3.68 9.29 18.25
CA LYS A 819 -4.64 8.32 18.80
C LYS A 819 -4.43 6.90 18.26
N GLU A 820 -3.93 6.78 17.04
CA GLU A 820 -3.68 5.51 16.36
C GLU A 820 -2.38 4.86 16.84
N PHE A 821 -1.52 5.59 17.56
CA PHE A 821 -0.18 5.13 17.92
C PHE A 821 -0.16 3.78 18.66
N PRO A 822 -0.97 3.53 19.70
CA PRO A 822 -0.92 2.23 20.36
C PRO A 822 -1.56 1.11 19.52
N LYS A 823 -2.36 1.43 18.49
CA LYS A 823 -2.89 0.43 17.53
C LYS A 823 -1.77 0.03 16.55
N LEU A 824 -1.10 1.00 15.94
CA LEU A 824 0.00 0.76 15.01
C LEU A 824 1.10 -0.08 15.65
N ILE A 825 1.52 0.28 16.87
CA ILE A 825 2.55 -0.47 17.61
C ILE A 825 2.14 -1.92 17.84
N SER A 826 0.86 -2.17 18.16
CA SER A 826 0.37 -3.54 18.33
C SER A 826 0.38 -4.35 17.03
N GLU A 827 0.12 -3.71 15.89
CA GLU A 827 0.17 -4.35 14.56
C GLU A 827 1.62 -4.64 14.13
N ILE A 828 2.55 -3.74 14.45
CA ILE A 828 3.98 -3.96 14.24
C ILE A 828 4.43 -5.19 15.02
N ILE A 829 4.09 -5.28 16.31
CA ILE A 829 4.49 -6.41 17.16
C ILE A 829 3.90 -7.71 16.61
N LYS A 830 2.61 -7.75 16.26
CA LYS A 830 1.93 -8.95 15.72
C LYS A 830 2.38 -9.38 14.33
N SER A 831 2.87 -8.45 13.50
CA SER A 831 3.35 -8.79 12.15
C SER A 831 4.77 -9.35 12.17
N ARG A 832 5.51 -9.08 13.23
CA ARG A 832 6.89 -9.56 13.42
C ARG A 832 6.97 -10.84 14.24
N PHE A 833 6.04 -11.03 15.17
CA PHE A 833 5.98 -12.12 16.15
C PHE A 833 4.56 -12.61 16.30
#